data_AF-A0A7N9CIF5-F1
#
_entry.id   AF-A0A7N9CIF5-F1
#
_cell.length_a   1.000
_cell.length_b   1.000
_cell.length_c   1.000
_cell.angle_alpha   90.00
_cell.angle_beta   90.00
_cell.angle_gamma   90.00
#
_symmetry.space_group_name_H-M   'P 1'
#
loop_
_entity.id
_entity.type
_entity.pdbx_description
1 polymer ?
#
loop_
_entity_poly.entity_id
_entity_poly.type
_entity_poly.pdbx_seq_one_letter_code
_entity_poly.pdbx_strand_id
1 'polypeptide(L)'
;MGSWALLWPPLLLTGLLGRSPGTVAQVQYCSVNKSFFEVEENTNVTEPLVDIHVPEGQEVTLGPLSTPFAFRIQGNQLFLNVSPDYEENSLLEAQLLCQSGGTPVTQLRVFVSVLDVNDNAPEFPFTTKEIRVEEDTKVNSTVIPETELQAKDKDKDDILFYTLQEATAGASDYFSLVGVNHPALRLDRPLDFYERPNMAFRLLVRDTPEENVEPSHTATATLVLNVVPADLRPPWFLPCTFSDGYVCIQAQYHGAVPTGHTLPSPLVLRPGPIYAEDGDRGINQAIIYSIFSGNVNGTFVIHRDSGNLTMARSVPRAMTFLLLVKGQQADLARYSVTQVTVEAVAAAGSPPRFPQSLYRGTVALGAGAGVVVKDAAAPSQPLRVQARDPEFSDLNSAITYRITNHSHFRMEGEVVLTTTTLTQAGAFYAEVEAKNTVTSGTATTVIEIQVSEQEPPSTAQTPEPGTSQPMPPGVGTSTSHQPATPGGGTAQTPDPGTSLPMPPSRNTPSSAMPGGGPSEDKRFSVVDMAALGGVLGALLLLALLGLTVLVHKHYGSRLKCCSGKAPEPQPSGYDNQAFLPDDEANWAPAPSPTSDAKPAEAPPTPASSRAPGPAPPGSAPEAPAAAVAGEARSGEVHPDEGAAAGGRVQGRVVRRGHRAEADVVVLNTPTLDVDGASDSGSGDEGRGAWQGSPR
;
A
#
# COMPACT_ATOMS: atom_id res chain seq x y z
N MET A 1 -11.78 15.90 -68.03
CA MET A 1 -12.16 16.78 -69.16
C MET A 1 -10.96 17.67 -69.48
N GLY A 2 -10.67 17.96 -70.76
CA GLY A 2 -9.55 18.84 -71.13
C GLY A 2 -8.83 18.46 -72.42
N SER A 3 -9.55 18.27 -73.52
CA SER A 3 -8.98 17.88 -74.81
C SER A 3 -8.56 19.12 -75.61
N TRP A 4 -7.28 19.29 -75.92
CA TRP A 4 -6.80 20.26 -76.91
C TRP A 4 -5.83 19.58 -77.88
N ALA A 5 -6.20 19.58 -79.16
CA ALA A 5 -5.35 19.18 -80.27
C ALA A 5 -5.14 20.40 -81.17
N LEU A 6 -3.93 20.58 -81.69
CA LEU A 6 -3.63 21.50 -82.77
C LEU A 6 -2.91 20.76 -83.91
N LEU A 7 -2.93 21.38 -85.08
CA LEU A 7 -2.87 20.72 -86.38
C LEU A 7 -2.13 21.64 -87.38
N TRP A 8 -1.99 21.16 -88.62
CA TRP A 8 -1.72 21.90 -89.87
C TRP A 8 -0.25 22.07 -90.35
N PRO A 9 -0.01 22.09 -91.68
CA PRO A 9 0.71 20.96 -92.30
C PRO A 9 1.88 21.37 -93.25
N PRO A 10 1.99 21.00 -94.55
CA PRO A 10 3.25 20.41 -95.04
C PRO A 10 3.92 21.20 -96.19
N LEU A 11 5.08 20.70 -96.64
CA LEU A 11 5.72 21.15 -97.88
C LEU A 11 6.34 19.97 -98.64
N LEU A 12 5.97 19.84 -99.92
CA LEU A 12 6.52 18.87 -100.88
C LEU A 12 7.68 19.49 -101.66
N LEU A 13 8.75 18.73 -101.89
CA LEU A 13 9.51 18.82 -103.15
C LEU A 13 10.20 17.49 -103.49
N THR A 14 10.57 17.33 -104.76
CA THR A 14 11.02 16.08 -105.39
C THR A 14 12.53 16.04 -105.63
N GLY A 15 13.12 14.83 -105.68
CA GLY A 15 14.53 14.65 -106.05
C GLY A 15 14.94 13.17 -106.10
N LEU A 16 15.29 12.68 -107.29
CA LEU A 16 15.56 11.25 -107.56
C LEU A 16 17.02 10.82 -107.29
N LEU A 17 17.17 9.57 -106.82
CA LEU A 17 18.27 8.61 -107.08
C LEU A 17 19.73 8.99 -106.70
N GLY A 18 20.48 8.04 -106.11
CA GLY A 18 21.93 8.13 -106.30
C GLY A 18 22.88 7.05 -105.77
N ARG A 19 22.84 6.63 -104.50
CA ARG A 19 23.72 5.54 -103.99
C ARG A 19 23.36 5.05 -102.58
N SER A 20 23.73 3.80 -102.32
CA SER A 20 23.66 3.11 -101.02
C SER A 20 25.08 2.96 -100.41
N PRO A 21 25.27 2.34 -99.22
CA PRO A 21 25.23 3.09 -97.98
C PRO A 21 26.58 3.07 -97.25
N GLY A 22 26.94 4.19 -96.62
CA GLY A 22 27.95 4.20 -95.57
C GLY A 22 27.35 3.61 -94.30
N THR A 23 27.67 2.35 -93.98
CA THR A 23 27.26 1.73 -92.72
C THR A 23 27.99 2.37 -91.55
N VAL A 24 27.35 3.37 -90.93
CA VAL A 24 27.70 3.79 -89.58
C VAL A 24 27.35 2.62 -88.66
N ALA A 25 28.37 1.93 -88.15
CA ALA A 25 28.17 0.89 -87.16
C ALA A 25 27.54 1.52 -85.91
N GLN A 26 26.33 1.09 -85.55
CA GLN A 26 25.75 1.49 -84.27
C GLN A 26 26.60 0.88 -83.16
N VAL A 27 27.12 1.73 -82.27
CA VAL A 27 27.83 1.26 -81.07
C VAL A 27 26.79 0.65 -80.14
N GLN A 28 26.64 -0.68 -80.24
CA GLN A 28 25.73 -1.44 -79.41
C GLN A 28 26.31 -1.51 -77.99
N TYR A 29 25.47 -1.19 -77.02
CA TYR A 29 25.81 -1.14 -75.60
C TYR A 29 25.13 -2.29 -74.85
N CYS A 30 25.68 -2.66 -73.70
CA CYS A 30 25.00 -3.63 -72.85
C CYS A 30 23.64 -3.13 -72.40
N SER A 31 22.63 -4.00 -72.41
CA SER A 31 21.29 -3.68 -71.89
C SER A 31 20.62 -4.89 -71.23
N VAL A 32 19.64 -4.60 -70.38
CA VAL A 32 18.68 -5.57 -69.82
C VAL A 32 17.28 -5.08 -70.18
N ASN A 33 16.32 -6.00 -70.37
CA ASN A 33 14.94 -5.66 -70.70
C ASN A 33 14.11 -5.24 -69.47
N LYS A 34 14.52 -5.66 -68.27
CA LYS A 34 13.91 -5.36 -66.97
C LYS A 34 15.02 -5.16 -65.93
N SER A 35 14.90 -4.11 -65.11
CA SER A 35 15.91 -3.70 -64.12
C SER A 35 15.37 -3.66 -62.69
N PHE A 36 14.15 -4.13 -62.48
CA PHE A 36 13.48 -4.18 -61.18
C PHE A 36 12.69 -5.48 -61.08
N PHE A 37 12.83 -6.19 -59.96
CA PHE A 37 12.21 -7.48 -59.68
C PHE A 37 11.64 -7.47 -58.26
N GLU A 38 10.63 -8.29 -58.06
CA GLU A 38 9.98 -8.53 -56.78
C GLU A 38 10.06 -10.05 -56.57
N VAL A 39 10.54 -10.47 -55.40
CA VAL A 39 10.77 -11.88 -55.04
C VAL A 39 10.34 -12.05 -53.59
N GLU A 40 9.38 -12.94 -53.35
CA GLU A 40 9.00 -13.37 -52.00
C GLU A 40 10.21 -13.93 -51.26
N GLU A 41 10.37 -13.60 -49.99
CA GLU A 41 11.45 -14.13 -49.18
C GLU A 41 11.35 -15.63 -48.93
N ASN A 42 12.39 -16.21 -48.31
CA ASN A 42 12.57 -17.65 -48.11
C ASN A 42 12.52 -18.50 -49.40
N THR A 43 12.34 -17.87 -50.58
CA THR A 43 12.10 -18.52 -51.86
C THR A 43 13.41 -18.76 -52.61
N ASN A 44 13.64 -20.01 -53.00
CA ASN A 44 14.82 -20.42 -53.76
C ASN A 44 14.57 -20.28 -55.27
N VAL A 45 14.83 -19.09 -55.81
CA VAL A 45 14.69 -18.80 -57.25
C VAL A 45 15.78 -19.56 -58.05
N THR A 46 15.37 -20.44 -58.95
CA THR A 46 16.27 -21.34 -59.70
C THR A 46 16.54 -20.89 -61.13
N GLU A 47 15.59 -20.15 -61.69
CA GLU A 47 15.58 -19.54 -63.01
C GLU A 47 16.43 -18.25 -63.07
N PRO A 48 16.90 -17.84 -64.25
CA PRO A 48 17.56 -16.56 -64.41
C PRO A 48 16.56 -15.41 -64.21
N LEU A 49 16.97 -14.39 -63.45
CA LEU A 49 16.21 -13.13 -63.28
C LEU A 49 16.09 -12.39 -64.62
N VAL A 50 17.21 -12.28 -65.36
CA VAL A 50 17.23 -11.54 -66.63
C VAL A 50 18.34 -12.00 -67.57
N ASP A 51 18.03 -12.02 -68.86
CA ASP A 51 19.01 -12.11 -69.95
C ASP A 51 19.71 -10.76 -70.15
N ILE A 52 21.04 -10.76 -70.06
CA ILE A 52 21.89 -9.60 -70.30
C ILE A 52 22.25 -9.59 -71.79
N HIS A 53 21.83 -8.55 -72.52
CA HIS A 53 22.27 -8.36 -73.89
C HIS A 53 23.71 -7.80 -73.89
N VAL A 54 24.69 -8.66 -74.17
CA VAL A 54 26.12 -8.30 -74.25
C VAL A 54 26.56 -8.26 -75.74
N PRO A 55 27.06 -7.12 -76.25
CA PRO A 55 27.58 -7.00 -77.61
C PRO A 55 28.87 -7.81 -77.85
N GLU A 56 29.17 -8.14 -79.11
CA GLU A 56 30.44 -8.79 -79.47
C GLU A 56 31.66 -7.96 -79.03
N GLY A 57 32.65 -8.60 -78.41
CA GLY A 57 33.84 -7.92 -77.89
C GLY A 57 33.65 -7.22 -76.53
N GLN A 58 32.52 -7.47 -75.84
CA GLN A 58 32.29 -7.05 -74.46
C GLN A 58 32.09 -8.28 -73.54
N GLU A 59 32.46 -8.13 -72.27
CA GLU A 59 32.22 -9.10 -71.19
C GLU A 59 31.47 -8.41 -70.05
N VAL A 60 30.61 -9.13 -69.32
CA VAL A 60 29.85 -8.59 -68.19
C VAL A 60 30.30 -9.21 -66.88
N THR A 61 30.42 -8.36 -65.85
CA THR A 61 30.93 -8.70 -64.52
C THR A 61 30.06 -8.06 -63.43
N LEU A 62 30.01 -8.66 -62.24
CA LEU A 62 29.39 -8.02 -61.07
C LEU A 62 30.36 -6.98 -60.50
N GLY A 63 29.86 -5.77 -60.28
CA GLY A 63 30.60 -4.64 -59.73
C GLY A 63 30.56 -4.59 -58.20
N PRO A 64 31.46 -3.80 -57.58
CA PRO A 64 31.64 -3.74 -56.13
C PRO A 64 30.49 -3.08 -55.35
N LEU A 65 29.49 -2.50 -56.02
CA LEU A 65 28.24 -2.04 -55.39
C LEU A 65 27.13 -3.10 -55.39
N SER A 66 27.39 -4.31 -55.91
CA SER A 66 26.42 -5.41 -55.84
C SER A 66 26.32 -5.95 -54.41
N THR A 67 25.11 -6.33 -53.96
CA THR A 67 24.93 -6.99 -52.67
C THR A 67 25.79 -8.26 -52.60
N PRO A 68 26.65 -8.43 -51.57
CA PRO A 68 27.63 -9.52 -51.53
C PRO A 68 26.99 -10.90 -51.65
N PHE A 69 27.55 -11.75 -52.52
CA PHE A 69 27.14 -13.15 -52.77
C PHE A 69 25.71 -13.40 -53.25
N ALA A 70 24.83 -12.39 -53.20
CA ALA A 70 23.40 -12.48 -53.55
C ALA A 70 23.15 -12.80 -55.03
N PHE A 71 24.09 -12.46 -55.92
CA PHE A 71 23.97 -12.63 -57.36
C PHE A 71 25.11 -13.46 -57.96
N ARG A 72 24.80 -14.19 -59.04
CA ARG A 72 25.81 -14.77 -59.94
C ARG A 72 25.45 -14.50 -61.40
N ILE A 73 26.46 -14.43 -62.26
CA ILE A 73 26.30 -14.39 -63.71
C ILE A 73 26.75 -15.74 -64.28
N GLN A 74 25.93 -16.35 -65.13
CA GLN A 74 26.24 -17.61 -65.80
C GLN A 74 25.99 -17.45 -67.31
N GLY A 75 27.06 -17.43 -68.10
CA GLY A 75 27.00 -16.97 -69.48
C GLY A 75 26.55 -15.51 -69.53
N ASN A 76 25.47 -15.24 -70.27
CA ASN A 76 24.85 -13.92 -70.36
C ASN A 76 23.61 -13.77 -69.47
N GLN A 77 23.43 -14.60 -68.44
CA GLN A 77 22.23 -14.60 -67.60
C GLN A 77 22.57 -14.23 -66.14
N LEU A 78 21.77 -13.36 -65.54
CA LEU A 78 21.84 -13.01 -64.13
C LEU A 78 20.92 -13.94 -63.32
N PHE A 79 21.45 -14.56 -62.27
CA PHE A 79 20.69 -15.38 -61.32
C PHE A 79 20.79 -14.77 -59.91
N LEU A 80 19.72 -14.92 -59.14
CA LEU A 80 19.81 -14.86 -57.69
C LEU A 80 20.58 -16.10 -57.21
N ASN A 81 21.38 -15.96 -56.15
CA ASN A 81 22.29 -16.99 -55.64
C ASN A 81 22.12 -17.25 -54.14
N VAL A 82 21.12 -16.60 -53.52
CA VAL A 82 20.69 -16.74 -52.13
C VAL A 82 19.18 -16.89 -52.10
N SER A 83 18.64 -17.52 -51.05
CA SER A 83 17.27 -17.22 -50.61
C SER A 83 17.28 -15.83 -49.98
N PRO A 84 16.43 -14.89 -50.42
CA PRO A 84 16.29 -13.60 -49.74
C PRO A 84 15.57 -13.77 -48.40
N ASP A 85 15.82 -12.80 -47.51
CA ASP A 85 15.38 -12.65 -46.13
C ASP A 85 15.11 -11.14 -45.97
N TYR A 86 13.89 -10.76 -45.59
CA TYR A 86 13.45 -9.37 -45.61
C TYR A 86 14.02 -8.57 -44.43
N GLU A 87 14.09 -9.20 -43.26
CA GLU A 87 14.69 -8.67 -42.02
C GLU A 87 16.19 -8.37 -42.18
N GLU A 88 16.91 -9.20 -42.95
CA GLU A 88 18.32 -8.95 -43.27
C GLU A 88 18.45 -7.88 -44.38
N ASN A 89 17.79 -8.06 -45.53
CA ASN A 89 17.99 -7.18 -46.70
C ASN A 89 16.76 -7.07 -47.64
N SER A 90 15.76 -6.27 -47.26
CA SER A 90 14.61 -5.90 -48.10
C SER A 90 14.88 -5.39 -49.55
N LEU A 91 16.11 -4.98 -49.90
CA LEU A 91 16.48 -4.57 -51.27
C LEU A 91 17.89 -5.02 -51.65
N LEU A 92 18.01 -5.78 -52.74
CA LEU A 92 19.28 -6.26 -53.29
C LEU A 92 19.63 -5.52 -54.60
N GLU A 93 20.87 -5.03 -54.74
CA GLU A 93 21.38 -4.41 -55.99
C GLU A 93 22.37 -5.37 -56.68
N ALA A 94 22.21 -5.57 -57.99
CA ALA A 94 23.23 -6.13 -58.87
C ALA A 94 23.79 -5.01 -59.78
N GLN A 95 25.03 -4.62 -59.55
CA GLN A 95 25.75 -3.68 -60.41
C GLN A 95 26.37 -4.47 -61.57
N LEU A 96 25.83 -4.36 -62.78
CA LEU A 96 26.40 -5.01 -63.96
C LEU A 96 27.43 -4.07 -64.61
N LEU A 97 28.70 -4.46 -64.59
CA LEU A 97 29.79 -3.77 -65.27
C LEU A 97 30.13 -4.50 -66.58
N CYS A 98 29.76 -3.90 -67.70
CA CYS A 98 30.19 -4.35 -69.02
C CYS A 98 31.49 -3.68 -69.42
N GLN A 99 32.46 -4.50 -69.82
CA GLN A 99 33.83 -4.11 -70.11
C GLN A 99 34.23 -4.54 -71.53
N SER A 100 35.08 -3.76 -72.18
CA SER A 100 35.80 -4.17 -73.40
C SER A 100 37.30 -4.00 -73.16
N GLY A 101 38.08 -5.06 -73.39
CA GLY A 101 39.52 -5.07 -73.11
C GLY A 101 39.90 -4.76 -71.66
N GLY A 102 39.02 -5.07 -70.69
CA GLY A 102 39.22 -4.71 -69.27
C GLY A 102 38.94 -3.23 -68.92
N THR A 103 38.33 -2.46 -69.84
CA THR A 103 37.86 -1.10 -69.56
C THR A 103 36.32 -1.06 -69.51
N PRO A 104 35.69 -0.49 -68.45
CA PRO A 104 34.24 -0.44 -68.36
C PRO A 104 33.65 0.53 -69.39
N VAL A 105 32.73 0.02 -70.21
CA VAL A 105 32.06 0.74 -71.31
C VAL A 105 30.62 1.11 -70.94
N THR A 106 29.96 0.30 -70.11
CA THR A 106 28.58 0.55 -69.68
C THR A 106 28.36 -0.06 -68.29
N GLN A 107 27.68 0.68 -67.42
CA GLN A 107 27.20 0.19 -66.12
C GLN A 107 25.67 0.14 -66.15
N LEU A 108 25.10 -0.99 -65.73
CA LEU A 108 23.66 -1.16 -65.47
C LEU A 108 23.45 -1.48 -63.99
N ARG A 109 22.20 -1.34 -63.54
CA ARG A 109 21.73 -1.77 -62.23
C ARG A 109 20.49 -2.62 -62.40
N VAL A 110 20.43 -3.75 -61.71
CA VAL A 110 19.22 -4.55 -61.53
C VAL A 110 18.92 -4.57 -60.04
N PHE A 111 17.70 -4.23 -59.67
CA PHE A 111 17.24 -4.27 -58.28
C PHE A 111 16.30 -5.45 -58.09
N VAL A 112 16.41 -6.12 -56.95
CA VAL A 112 15.42 -7.09 -56.45
C VAL A 112 14.89 -6.55 -55.13
N SER A 113 13.64 -6.08 -55.13
CA SER A 113 12.91 -5.88 -53.88
C SER A 113 12.53 -7.25 -53.34
N VAL A 114 12.85 -7.49 -52.08
CA VAL A 114 12.29 -8.63 -51.36
C VAL A 114 10.85 -8.28 -51.00
N LEU A 115 9.93 -9.23 -51.13
CA LEU A 115 8.58 -9.14 -50.59
C LEU A 115 8.52 -9.89 -49.27
N ASP A 116 8.12 -9.13 -48.25
CA ASP A 116 7.82 -9.54 -46.88
C ASP A 116 6.75 -10.65 -46.84
N VAL A 117 6.97 -11.66 -45.99
CA VAL A 117 6.07 -12.79 -45.74
C VAL A 117 6.00 -13.08 -44.24
N ASN A 118 4.79 -13.28 -43.71
CA ASN A 118 4.53 -13.52 -42.28
C ASN A 118 5.21 -14.82 -41.74
N ASP A 119 6.45 -14.67 -41.27
CA ASP A 119 7.45 -15.71 -41.02
C ASP A 119 7.95 -15.68 -39.56
N ASN A 120 8.04 -14.48 -38.98
CA ASN A 120 8.39 -14.29 -37.58
C ASN A 120 7.16 -14.47 -36.67
N ALA A 121 7.37 -14.37 -35.36
CA ALA A 121 6.32 -14.52 -34.38
C ALA A 121 6.43 -13.43 -33.32
N PRO A 122 5.30 -12.92 -32.79
CA PRO A 122 5.32 -11.71 -31.98
C PRO A 122 5.90 -11.99 -30.60
N GLU A 123 6.93 -11.26 -30.18
CA GLU A 123 7.61 -11.46 -28.90
C GLU A 123 7.20 -10.41 -27.85
N PHE A 124 6.73 -10.88 -26.69
CA PHE A 124 6.60 -10.01 -25.50
C PHE A 124 7.98 -9.81 -24.84
N PRO A 125 8.35 -8.59 -24.43
CA PRO A 125 9.58 -8.34 -23.68
C PRO A 125 9.54 -8.83 -22.22
N PHE A 126 8.52 -9.61 -21.82
CA PHE A 126 8.32 -10.19 -20.51
C PHE A 126 7.47 -11.47 -20.60
N THR A 127 7.73 -12.45 -19.72
CA THR A 127 6.89 -13.66 -19.58
C THR A 127 5.78 -13.47 -18.54
N THR A 128 6.07 -12.71 -17.48
CA THR A 128 5.12 -12.34 -16.42
C THR A 128 5.28 -10.86 -16.08
N LYS A 129 4.15 -10.15 -15.97
CA LYS A 129 4.04 -8.76 -15.55
C LYS A 129 3.27 -8.69 -14.24
N GLU A 130 3.96 -8.44 -13.14
CA GLU A 130 3.32 -8.19 -11.84
C GLU A 130 3.06 -6.69 -11.65
N ILE A 131 1.88 -6.33 -11.14
CA ILE A 131 1.51 -4.95 -10.79
C ILE A 131 0.85 -4.93 -9.41
N ARG A 132 0.96 -3.79 -8.71
CA ARG A 132 0.23 -3.47 -7.49
C ARG A 132 -0.79 -2.38 -7.80
N VAL A 133 -2.03 -2.56 -7.37
CA VAL A 133 -3.16 -1.66 -7.71
C VAL A 133 -3.88 -1.27 -6.42
N GLU A 134 -3.92 0.02 -6.11
CA GLU A 134 -4.56 0.53 -4.90
C GLU A 134 -6.09 0.37 -5.01
N GLU A 135 -6.79 -0.02 -3.94
CA GLU A 135 -8.21 -0.37 -4.04
C GLU A 135 -9.12 0.83 -4.41
N ASP A 136 -8.67 2.07 -4.15
CA ASP A 136 -9.34 3.31 -4.57
C ASP A 136 -9.01 3.74 -6.01
N THR A 137 -8.23 2.95 -6.75
CA THR A 137 -7.90 3.18 -8.17
C THR A 137 -9.18 3.43 -8.95
N LYS A 138 -9.22 4.56 -9.67
CA LYS A 138 -10.46 5.05 -10.27
C LYS A 138 -10.90 4.17 -11.44
N VAL A 139 -12.19 3.81 -11.45
CA VAL A 139 -12.81 3.14 -12.58
C VAL A 139 -12.66 3.96 -13.86
N ASN A 140 -12.40 3.30 -14.97
CA ASN A 140 -11.96 3.80 -16.27
C ASN A 140 -10.52 4.35 -16.34
N SER A 141 -9.70 4.21 -15.29
CA SER A 141 -8.27 4.53 -15.38
C SER A 141 -7.47 3.39 -16.02
N THR A 142 -6.35 3.75 -16.67
CA THR A 142 -5.36 2.81 -17.20
C THR A 142 -4.42 2.39 -16.08
N VAL A 143 -4.38 1.09 -15.79
CA VAL A 143 -3.60 0.47 -14.71
C VAL A 143 -2.24 -0.03 -15.20
N ILE A 144 -2.14 -0.45 -16.48
CA ILE A 144 -0.87 -0.71 -17.15
C ILE A 144 -0.92 -0.03 -18.53
N PRO A 145 0.02 0.87 -18.87
CA PRO A 145 0.00 1.58 -20.14
C PRO A 145 0.38 0.67 -21.31
N GLU A 146 -0.04 1.07 -22.52
CA GLU A 146 0.15 0.29 -23.75
C GLU A 146 1.61 -0.09 -24.01
N THR A 147 2.52 0.86 -23.79
CA THR A 147 3.97 0.72 -23.95
C THR A 147 4.62 -0.30 -23.01
N GLU A 148 3.89 -0.78 -22.00
CA GLU A 148 4.34 -1.81 -21.07
C GLU A 148 3.72 -3.19 -21.32
N LEU A 149 2.80 -3.29 -22.29
CA LEU A 149 2.09 -4.52 -22.68
C LEU A 149 2.15 -4.83 -24.18
N GLN A 150 2.70 -3.94 -25.01
CA GLN A 150 3.01 -4.23 -26.42
C GLN A 150 4.06 -5.34 -26.54
N ALA A 151 3.77 -6.32 -27.38
CA ALA A 151 4.74 -7.22 -28.00
C ALA A 151 5.38 -6.51 -29.21
N LYS A 152 6.30 -7.20 -29.88
CA LYS A 152 6.89 -6.76 -31.16
C LYS A 152 6.96 -7.93 -32.12
N ASP A 153 6.58 -7.71 -33.36
CA ASP A 153 7.05 -8.55 -34.45
C ASP A 153 8.26 -7.91 -35.15
N LYS A 154 8.87 -8.65 -36.08
CA LYS A 154 9.87 -8.13 -37.03
C LYS A 154 9.25 -7.80 -38.39
N ASP A 155 8.25 -8.60 -38.79
CA ASP A 155 7.57 -8.54 -40.07
C ASP A 155 6.95 -7.15 -40.32
N LYS A 156 6.87 -6.77 -41.58
CA LYS A 156 6.72 -5.38 -42.00
C LYS A 156 5.30 -4.84 -41.85
N ASP A 157 5.21 -3.65 -41.25
CA ASP A 157 3.96 -2.90 -41.09
C ASP A 157 2.88 -3.69 -40.32
N ASP A 158 3.28 -4.71 -39.55
CA ASP A 158 2.39 -5.63 -38.83
C ASP A 158 1.50 -4.93 -37.77
N ILE A 159 0.31 -5.49 -37.56
CA ILE A 159 -0.76 -4.93 -36.77
C ILE A 159 -1.21 -5.94 -35.71
N LEU A 160 -0.47 -5.98 -34.60
CA LEU A 160 -0.72 -6.95 -33.52
C LEU A 160 -2.11 -6.82 -32.85
N PHE A 161 -2.82 -7.95 -32.78
CA PHE A 161 -4.14 -8.13 -32.17
C PHE A 161 -4.04 -8.82 -30.80
N TYR A 162 -4.45 -8.14 -29.74
CA TYR A 162 -4.32 -8.57 -28.35
C TYR A 162 -5.66 -9.02 -27.75
N THR A 163 -5.62 -10.12 -27.00
CA THR A 163 -6.76 -10.68 -26.28
C THR A 163 -6.40 -10.97 -24.82
N LEU A 164 -7.22 -10.46 -23.89
CA LEU A 164 -7.07 -10.72 -22.46
C LEU A 164 -7.88 -11.95 -22.05
N GLN A 165 -7.22 -13.07 -21.79
CA GLN A 165 -7.84 -14.32 -21.35
C GLN A 165 -7.86 -14.40 -19.82
N GLU A 166 -9.01 -14.77 -19.25
CA GLU A 166 -9.16 -14.93 -17.80
C GLU A 166 -8.37 -16.14 -17.27
N ALA A 167 -7.53 -15.93 -16.24
CA ALA A 167 -6.88 -17.01 -15.50
C ALA A 167 -7.39 -17.11 -14.04
N THR A 168 -8.06 -16.09 -13.53
CA THR A 168 -8.74 -16.08 -12.21
C THR A 168 -10.22 -15.80 -12.40
N ALA A 169 -11.09 -16.76 -12.04
CA ALA A 169 -12.52 -16.68 -12.33
C ALA A 169 -13.20 -15.38 -11.81
N GLY A 170 -13.85 -14.65 -12.71
CA GLY A 170 -14.48 -13.36 -12.43
C GLY A 170 -13.50 -12.19 -12.24
N ALA A 171 -12.32 -12.24 -12.87
CA ALA A 171 -11.40 -11.11 -13.00
C ALA A 171 -11.72 -10.24 -14.23
N SER A 172 -12.25 -10.82 -15.31
CA SER A 172 -12.72 -10.07 -16.49
C SER A 172 -13.90 -9.13 -16.20
N ASP A 173 -14.55 -9.29 -15.05
CA ASP A 173 -15.54 -8.35 -14.50
C ASP A 173 -14.90 -7.02 -14.01
N TYR A 174 -13.57 -6.98 -13.85
CA TYR A 174 -12.81 -5.85 -13.28
C TYR A 174 -11.82 -5.21 -14.25
N PHE A 175 -11.30 -5.92 -15.25
CA PHE A 175 -10.31 -5.37 -16.19
C PHE A 175 -10.54 -5.81 -17.64
N SER A 176 -10.27 -4.89 -18.56
CA SER A 176 -10.24 -5.13 -20.02
C SER A 176 -9.11 -4.35 -20.69
N LEU A 177 -8.82 -4.69 -21.95
CA LEU A 177 -7.92 -3.87 -22.78
C LEU A 177 -8.67 -2.64 -23.32
N VAL A 178 -7.96 -1.52 -23.48
CA VAL A 178 -8.53 -0.29 -24.07
C VAL A 178 -9.00 -0.50 -25.51
N GLY A 179 -8.29 -1.34 -26.27
CA GLY A 179 -8.73 -1.84 -27.57
C GLY A 179 -7.94 -3.07 -28.00
N VAL A 180 -8.43 -3.78 -29.04
CA VAL A 180 -7.77 -4.99 -29.55
C VAL A 180 -6.33 -4.74 -29.99
N ASN A 181 -6.02 -3.58 -30.57
CA ASN A 181 -4.67 -3.24 -31.03
C ASN A 181 -3.99 -2.21 -30.10
N HIS A 182 -4.59 -1.99 -28.92
CA HIS A 182 -4.13 -1.05 -27.90
C HIS A 182 -4.14 -1.76 -26.53
N PRO A 183 -3.12 -2.60 -26.24
CA PRO A 183 -3.07 -3.48 -25.06
C PRO A 183 -2.93 -2.77 -23.71
N ALA A 184 -3.21 -1.47 -23.60
CA ALA A 184 -3.33 -0.80 -22.31
C ALA A 184 -4.44 -1.44 -21.46
N LEU A 185 -4.13 -1.80 -20.22
CA LEU A 185 -5.08 -2.46 -19.31
C LEU A 185 -5.87 -1.40 -18.53
N ARG A 186 -7.21 -1.43 -18.62
CA ARG A 186 -8.12 -0.50 -17.94
C ARG A 186 -8.85 -1.20 -16.78
N LEU A 187 -9.12 -0.47 -15.71
CA LEU A 187 -10.01 -0.89 -14.63
C LEU A 187 -11.47 -0.54 -14.93
N ASP A 188 -12.38 -1.50 -14.87
CA ASP A 188 -13.81 -1.37 -15.24
C ASP A 188 -14.79 -1.47 -14.06
N ARG A 189 -14.34 -1.92 -12.89
CA ARG A 189 -15.10 -1.89 -11.63
C ARG A 189 -14.24 -1.42 -10.46
N PRO A 190 -14.85 -0.91 -9.36
CA PRO A 190 -14.12 -0.65 -8.11
C PRO A 190 -13.46 -1.94 -7.61
N LEU A 191 -12.32 -1.80 -6.95
CA LEU A 191 -11.62 -2.91 -6.31
C LEU A 191 -12.02 -2.99 -4.84
N ASP A 192 -11.91 -4.18 -4.26
CA ASP A 192 -12.02 -4.43 -2.82
C ASP A 192 -10.91 -5.41 -2.43
N PHE A 193 -10.01 -4.98 -1.55
CA PHE A 193 -8.88 -5.79 -1.10
C PHE A 193 -9.29 -7.05 -0.33
N TYR A 194 -10.43 -7.02 0.37
CA TYR A 194 -10.91 -8.10 1.22
C TYR A 194 -11.71 -9.16 0.44
N GLU A 195 -12.44 -8.75 -0.60
CA GLU A 195 -13.13 -9.69 -1.49
C GLU A 195 -12.20 -10.31 -2.55
N ARG A 196 -11.27 -9.52 -3.13
CA ARG A 196 -10.48 -9.96 -4.30
C ARG A 196 -9.05 -9.40 -4.32
N PRO A 197 -8.18 -9.82 -3.38
CA PRO A 197 -6.81 -9.28 -3.26
C PRO A 197 -5.86 -9.63 -4.42
N ASN A 198 -6.15 -10.69 -5.19
CA ASN A 198 -5.26 -11.16 -6.27
C ASN A 198 -6.09 -11.57 -7.49
N MET A 199 -5.63 -11.17 -8.69
CA MET A 199 -6.22 -11.55 -9.98
C MET A 199 -5.12 -11.84 -11.00
N ALA A 200 -5.36 -12.75 -11.94
CA ALA A 200 -4.44 -13.06 -13.01
C ALA A 200 -5.14 -13.25 -14.35
N PHE A 201 -4.43 -12.88 -15.42
CA PHE A 201 -4.82 -13.05 -16.81
C PHE A 201 -3.68 -13.63 -17.63
N ARG A 202 -4.02 -14.25 -18.77
CA ARG A 202 -3.08 -14.49 -19.87
C ARG A 202 -3.35 -13.46 -20.96
N LEU A 203 -2.38 -12.62 -21.25
CA LEU A 203 -2.40 -11.76 -22.44
C LEU A 203 -1.93 -12.61 -23.63
N LEU A 204 -2.80 -12.81 -24.61
CA LEU A 204 -2.50 -13.39 -25.92
C LEU A 204 -2.26 -12.25 -26.90
N VAL A 205 -1.29 -12.40 -27.80
CA VAL A 205 -1.13 -11.56 -29.00
C VAL A 205 -1.10 -12.45 -30.24
N ARG A 206 -1.65 -11.94 -31.35
CA ARG A 206 -1.63 -12.50 -32.69
C ARG A 206 -1.14 -11.45 -33.69
N ASP A 207 -0.50 -11.91 -34.74
CA ASP A 207 -0.20 -11.18 -35.98
C ASP A 207 -1.47 -10.87 -36.81
N THR A 208 -2.32 -11.89 -37.01
CA THR A 208 -3.46 -11.81 -37.93
C THR A 208 -4.78 -11.53 -37.21
N PRO A 209 -5.76 -10.88 -37.88
CA PRO A 209 -7.06 -10.53 -37.29
C PRO A 209 -8.01 -11.72 -37.08
N GLU A 210 -7.81 -12.83 -37.78
CA GLU A 210 -8.70 -13.99 -37.78
C GLU A 210 -7.94 -15.29 -37.56
N GLU A 211 -8.46 -16.19 -36.71
CA GLU A 211 -7.74 -17.39 -36.30
C GLU A 211 -7.48 -18.42 -37.42
N ASN A 212 -8.09 -18.22 -38.60
CA ASN A 212 -8.06 -19.13 -39.74
C ASN A 212 -7.10 -18.67 -40.87
N VAL A 213 -6.32 -17.61 -40.64
CA VAL A 213 -5.25 -17.21 -41.57
C VAL A 213 -4.04 -18.11 -41.34
N GLU A 214 -3.51 -18.68 -42.43
CA GLU A 214 -2.28 -19.48 -42.40
C GLU A 214 -1.24 -18.82 -43.34
N PRO A 215 0.00 -18.53 -42.86
CA PRO A 215 0.46 -18.65 -41.47
C PRO A 215 -0.19 -17.61 -40.54
N SER A 216 -0.31 -17.98 -39.27
CA SER A 216 -0.53 -17.04 -38.16
C SER A 216 0.19 -17.53 -36.90
N HIS A 217 0.92 -16.62 -36.28
CA HIS A 217 1.81 -16.81 -35.15
C HIS A 217 1.27 -16.08 -33.93
N THR A 218 1.60 -16.58 -32.74
CA THR A 218 1.03 -16.07 -31.49
C THR A 218 2.02 -16.19 -30.34
N ALA A 219 1.94 -15.28 -29.37
CA ALA A 219 2.64 -15.42 -28.10
C ALA A 219 1.72 -15.10 -26.91
N THR A 220 2.17 -15.50 -25.73
CA THR A 220 1.43 -15.28 -24.49
C THR A 220 2.33 -14.80 -23.36
N ALA A 221 1.82 -13.87 -22.57
CA ALA A 221 2.41 -13.43 -21.32
C ALA A 221 1.37 -13.49 -20.19
N THR A 222 1.83 -13.56 -18.93
CA THR A 222 0.96 -13.61 -17.75
C THR A 222 0.90 -12.25 -17.08
N LEU A 223 -0.30 -11.74 -16.79
CA LEU A 223 -0.48 -10.53 -15.98
C LEU A 223 -0.94 -10.94 -14.58
N VAL A 224 -0.29 -10.43 -13.55
CA VAL A 224 -0.62 -10.69 -12.14
C VAL A 224 -0.90 -9.36 -11.44
N LEU A 225 -2.14 -9.18 -10.99
CA LEU A 225 -2.63 -7.97 -10.37
C LEU A 225 -2.85 -8.23 -8.89
N ASN A 226 -2.02 -7.58 -8.08
CA ASN A 226 -2.10 -7.61 -6.62
C ASN A 226 -2.84 -6.34 -6.16
N VAL A 227 -4.08 -6.48 -5.72
CA VAL A 227 -4.81 -5.36 -5.10
C VAL A 227 -4.18 -5.07 -3.74
N VAL A 228 -4.08 -3.80 -3.37
CA VAL A 228 -3.51 -3.36 -2.10
C VAL A 228 -4.47 -2.41 -1.37
N PRO A 229 -4.51 -2.40 -0.03
CA PRO A 229 -5.31 -1.44 0.71
C PRO A 229 -4.89 0.00 0.38
N ALA A 230 -5.86 0.90 0.25
CA ALA A 230 -5.59 2.32 0.05
C ALA A 230 -5.57 3.06 1.38
N ASP A 231 -4.55 3.90 1.61
CA ASP A 231 -4.50 4.83 2.73
C ASP A 231 -5.51 5.95 2.44
N LEU A 232 -6.69 5.89 3.08
CA LEU A 232 -7.86 6.73 2.81
C LEU A 232 -8.35 7.51 4.03
N ARG A 233 -8.09 7.03 5.25
CA ARG A 233 -8.66 7.56 6.48
C ARG A 233 -7.63 8.27 7.34
N PRO A 234 -7.99 9.43 7.94
CA PRO A 234 -7.11 10.09 8.88
C PRO A 234 -6.95 9.22 10.15
N PRO A 235 -5.80 9.33 10.84
CA PRO A 235 -5.59 8.62 12.11
C PRO A 235 -6.58 9.13 13.16
N TRP A 236 -7.03 8.27 14.06
CA TRP A 236 -8.01 8.64 15.09
C TRP A 236 -7.49 8.43 16.51
N PHE A 237 -7.95 9.29 17.42
CA PHE A 237 -7.57 9.25 18.84
C PHE A 237 -8.46 8.27 19.62
N LEU A 238 -7.87 7.53 20.57
CA LEU A 238 -8.57 6.53 21.39
C LEU A 238 -8.73 6.97 22.85
N PRO A 239 -9.78 6.50 23.56
CA PRO A 239 -10.84 5.60 23.09
C PRO A 239 -11.92 6.34 22.29
N CYS A 240 -12.47 5.67 21.28
CA CYS A 240 -13.60 6.17 20.50
C CYS A 240 -14.87 6.22 21.35
N THR A 241 -15.51 7.39 21.43
CA THR A 241 -16.85 7.53 22.03
C THR A 241 -17.94 7.10 21.04
N PHE A 242 -17.68 7.27 19.74
CA PHE A 242 -18.50 6.77 18.63
C PHE A 242 -17.59 6.21 17.54
N SER A 243 -18.01 5.10 16.91
CA SER A 243 -17.43 4.56 15.68
C SER A 243 -18.51 3.85 14.87
N ASP A 244 -18.53 4.10 13.57
CA ASP A 244 -19.33 3.38 12.55
C ASP A 244 -18.49 2.36 11.75
N GLY A 245 -17.22 2.17 12.14
CA GLY A 245 -16.24 1.35 11.43
C GLY A 245 -15.42 2.10 10.37
N TYR A 246 -15.81 3.32 10.01
CA TYR A 246 -15.13 4.20 9.03
C TYR A 246 -14.59 5.48 9.67
N VAL A 247 -15.25 6.01 10.70
CA VAL A 247 -14.83 7.22 11.41
C VAL A 247 -14.97 7.02 12.92
N CYS A 248 -13.88 7.22 13.65
CA CYS A 248 -13.89 7.36 15.11
C CYS A 248 -13.84 8.84 15.50
N ILE A 249 -14.75 9.28 16.37
CA ILE A 249 -14.81 10.67 16.85
C ILE A 249 -14.90 10.75 18.38
N GLN A 250 -14.61 11.96 18.88
CA GLN A 250 -14.88 12.39 20.24
C GLN A 250 -14.10 11.62 21.33
N ALA A 251 -12.85 11.25 21.05
CA ALA A 251 -11.85 11.11 22.10
C ALA A 251 -11.47 12.52 22.61
N GLN A 252 -11.69 12.77 23.89
CA GLN A 252 -11.27 13.97 24.62
C GLN A 252 -10.52 13.56 25.87
N TYR A 253 -9.45 14.27 26.19
CA TYR A 253 -8.56 13.94 27.30
C TYR A 253 -8.64 15.00 28.41
N HIS A 254 -8.63 14.57 29.66
CA HIS A 254 -8.79 15.42 30.84
C HIS A 254 -7.71 15.13 31.87
N GLY A 255 -6.91 16.15 32.20
CA GLY A 255 -5.84 16.09 33.19
C GLY A 255 -5.89 17.26 34.17
N ALA A 256 -5.10 17.16 35.25
CA ALA A 256 -4.90 18.23 36.22
C ALA A 256 -3.41 18.48 36.44
N VAL A 257 -3.04 19.71 36.84
CA VAL A 257 -1.68 20.04 37.29
C VAL A 257 -1.71 20.93 38.55
N PRO A 258 -0.75 20.78 39.47
CA PRO A 258 -0.68 21.58 40.68
C PRO A 258 -0.15 22.99 40.38
N THR A 259 -0.83 24.04 40.85
CA THR A 259 -0.29 25.41 40.77
C THR A 259 1.01 25.56 41.56
N GLY A 260 1.91 26.41 41.08
CA GLY A 260 3.20 26.73 41.70
C GLY A 260 4.32 25.72 41.45
N HIS A 261 4.01 24.56 40.85
CA HIS A 261 4.92 23.42 40.74
C HIS A 261 4.99 22.87 39.30
N THR A 262 5.95 21.99 39.05
CA THR A 262 6.11 21.20 37.82
C THR A 262 6.13 19.71 38.17
N LEU A 263 5.34 18.90 37.46
CA LEU A 263 5.42 17.44 37.56
C LEU A 263 6.62 16.94 36.72
N PRO A 264 7.44 16.00 37.22
CA PRO A 264 8.59 15.47 36.49
C PRO A 264 8.21 14.39 35.45
N SER A 265 7.03 13.78 35.61
CA SER A 265 6.49 12.72 34.76
C SER A 265 5.63 13.27 33.61
N PRO A 266 5.30 12.45 32.60
CA PRO A 266 4.13 12.66 31.76
C PRO A 266 2.85 12.75 32.60
N LEU A 267 1.94 13.65 32.22
CA LEU A 267 0.65 13.85 32.89
C LEU A 267 -0.19 12.57 32.83
N VAL A 268 -0.77 12.18 33.98
CA VAL A 268 -1.84 11.18 34.01
C VAL A 268 -3.13 11.81 33.49
N LEU A 269 -3.61 11.31 32.34
CA LEU A 269 -4.80 11.78 31.66
C LEU A 269 -5.92 10.75 31.74
N ARG A 270 -7.16 11.23 31.77
CA ARG A 270 -8.40 10.43 31.68
C ARG A 270 -9.02 10.65 30.29
N PRO A 271 -9.59 9.62 29.63
CA PRO A 271 -9.71 8.23 30.10
C PRO A 271 -8.43 7.39 30.01
N GLY A 272 -7.40 7.88 29.32
CA GLY A 272 -6.08 7.24 29.20
C GLY A 272 -5.02 8.20 28.64
N PRO A 273 -3.81 7.72 28.29
CA PRO A 273 -2.79 8.54 27.63
C PRO A 273 -3.28 9.01 26.26
N ILE A 274 -2.73 10.12 25.75
CA ILE A 274 -2.98 10.56 24.38
C ILE A 274 -2.40 9.50 23.44
N TYR A 275 -3.29 8.85 22.70
CA TYR A 275 -2.94 7.81 21.75
C TYR A 275 -3.85 7.92 20.53
N ALA A 276 -3.25 7.83 19.36
CA ALA A 276 -3.92 7.70 18.09
C ALA A 276 -3.31 6.54 17.30
N GLU A 277 -4.17 5.83 16.60
CA GLU A 277 -3.81 4.79 15.65
C GLU A 277 -4.17 5.24 14.24
N ASP A 278 -3.66 4.53 13.25
CA ASP A 278 -4.06 4.70 11.87
C ASP A 278 -5.53 4.31 11.68
N GLY A 279 -6.24 5.03 10.80
CA GLY A 279 -7.66 4.75 10.57
C GLY A 279 -7.88 3.50 9.72
N ASP A 280 -6.88 3.11 8.93
CA ASP A 280 -7.04 2.08 7.92
C ASP A 280 -6.83 0.63 8.36
N ARG A 281 -7.53 -0.28 7.70
CA ARG A 281 -7.47 -1.71 8.01
C ARG A 281 -6.28 -2.32 7.28
N GLY A 282 -5.36 -2.92 8.02
CA GLY A 282 -4.15 -3.54 7.46
C GLY A 282 -3.02 -2.57 7.11
N ILE A 283 -3.30 -1.27 7.13
CA ILE A 283 -2.29 -0.20 7.18
C ILE A 283 -2.08 0.19 8.65
N ASN A 284 -0.88 0.62 9.02
CA ASN A 284 -0.55 1.05 10.38
C ASN A 284 0.58 2.09 10.33
N GLN A 285 0.28 3.25 9.77
CA GLN A 285 1.21 4.39 9.71
C GLN A 285 1.63 4.82 11.13
N ALA A 286 2.91 5.16 11.30
CA ALA A 286 3.39 5.73 12.55
C ALA A 286 2.83 7.16 12.74
N ILE A 287 2.25 7.43 13.92
CA ILE A 287 1.57 8.71 14.20
C ILE A 287 2.48 9.68 14.94
N ILE A 288 2.62 10.87 14.36
CA ILE A 288 3.43 12.00 14.82
C ILE A 288 2.53 12.98 15.58
N TYR A 289 2.80 13.15 16.88
CA TYR A 289 2.05 14.02 17.79
C TYR A 289 2.65 15.43 17.88
N SER A 290 1.80 16.45 17.95
CA SER A 290 2.20 17.84 18.18
C SER A 290 1.08 18.66 18.83
N ILE A 291 1.42 19.71 19.60
CA ILE A 291 0.41 20.64 20.13
C ILE A 291 0.21 21.76 19.11
N PHE A 292 -0.97 21.84 18.52
CA PHE A 292 -1.33 22.80 17.48
C PHE A 292 -1.80 24.15 18.05
N SER A 293 -2.50 24.15 19.19
CA SER A 293 -2.98 25.38 19.83
C SER A 293 -3.22 25.21 21.34
N GLY A 294 -3.53 26.31 22.03
CA GLY A 294 -3.89 26.35 23.46
C GLY A 294 -2.72 26.34 24.46
N ASN A 295 -1.48 26.09 24.00
CA ASN A 295 -0.30 25.97 24.85
C ASN A 295 0.28 27.34 25.29
N VAL A 296 -0.46 28.05 26.14
CA VAL A 296 -0.06 29.37 26.66
C VAL A 296 1.34 29.29 27.29
N ASN A 297 2.22 30.24 26.92
CA ASN A 297 3.61 30.37 27.37
C ASN A 297 4.54 29.16 27.11
N GLY A 298 4.12 28.18 26.30
CA GLY A 298 4.84 26.91 26.14
C GLY A 298 4.91 26.16 27.47
N THR A 299 3.79 26.10 28.20
CA THR A 299 3.69 25.44 29.51
C THR A 299 3.85 23.92 29.40
N PHE A 300 3.39 23.33 28.30
CA PHE A 300 3.43 21.89 28.04
C PHE A 300 4.30 21.54 26.84
N VAL A 301 4.82 20.32 26.82
CA VAL A 301 5.48 19.69 25.67
C VAL A 301 4.86 18.31 25.45
N ILE A 302 4.67 17.89 24.20
CA ILE A 302 4.23 16.53 23.87
C ILE A 302 5.38 15.77 23.20
N HIS A 303 5.57 14.50 23.58
CA HIS A 303 6.56 13.64 22.94
C HIS A 303 6.08 13.21 21.55
N ARG A 304 6.96 13.36 20.55
CA ARG A 304 6.63 13.28 19.12
C ARG A 304 6.00 11.95 18.71
N ASP A 305 6.47 10.85 19.28
CA ASP A 305 6.17 9.50 18.76
C ASP A 305 5.37 8.65 19.76
N SER A 306 4.98 9.23 20.91
CA SER A 306 4.33 8.49 22.01
C SER A 306 3.20 9.24 22.73
N GLY A 307 2.81 10.43 22.26
CA GLY A 307 1.72 11.23 22.83
C GLY A 307 1.93 11.75 24.26
N ASN A 308 3.02 11.37 24.94
CA ASN A 308 3.29 11.75 26.34
C ASN A 308 3.37 13.27 26.50
N LEU A 309 2.38 13.85 27.17
CA LEU A 309 2.31 15.28 27.52
C LEU A 309 3.03 15.52 28.85
N THR A 310 3.95 16.50 28.91
CA THR A 310 4.76 16.84 30.10
C THR A 310 4.67 18.34 30.42
N MET A 311 5.01 18.73 31.65
CA MET A 311 5.13 20.14 32.05
C MET A 311 6.54 20.67 31.76
N ALA A 312 6.64 21.76 30.99
CA ALA A 312 7.88 22.51 30.80
C ALA A 312 7.97 23.75 31.71
N ARG A 313 6.84 24.23 32.27
CA ARG A 313 6.77 25.38 33.19
C ARG A 313 5.72 25.19 34.28
N SER A 314 5.93 25.79 35.44
CA SER A 314 4.93 25.83 36.52
C SER A 314 3.83 26.84 36.24
N VAL A 315 2.59 26.51 36.62
CA VAL A 315 1.43 27.40 36.42
C VAL A 315 1.20 28.23 37.69
N PRO A 316 1.28 29.56 37.66
CA PRO A 316 1.34 30.37 38.89
C PRO A 316 -0.01 30.59 39.59
N ARG A 317 -1.14 30.34 38.92
CA ARG A 317 -2.51 30.52 39.41
C ARG A 317 -3.43 29.49 38.77
N ALA A 318 -4.60 29.26 39.37
CA ALA A 318 -5.57 28.33 38.81
C ALA A 318 -6.12 28.82 37.46
N MET A 319 -6.16 27.93 36.46
CA MET A 319 -6.63 28.19 35.10
C MET A 319 -6.83 26.88 34.33
N THR A 320 -7.69 26.88 33.31
CA THR A 320 -7.87 25.74 32.40
C THR A 320 -7.15 25.99 31.08
N PHE A 321 -6.37 25.00 30.62
CA PHE A 321 -5.79 24.97 29.29
C PHE A 321 -6.66 24.12 28.36
N LEU A 322 -6.92 24.64 27.17
CA LEU A 322 -7.66 23.95 26.11
C LEU A 322 -6.70 23.62 24.96
N LEU A 323 -5.89 22.58 25.14
CA LEU A 323 -4.87 22.22 24.16
C LEU A 323 -5.53 21.51 22.97
N LEU A 324 -5.21 21.93 21.76
CA LEU A 324 -5.52 21.18 20.54
C LEU A 324 -4.28 20.37 20.16
N VAL A 325 -4.39 19.05 20.19
CA VAL A 325 -3.29 18.13 19.87
C VAL A 325 -3.56 17.49 18.52
N LYS A 326 -2.59 17.60 17.60
CA LYS A 326 -2.62 17.02 16.26
C LYS A 326 -1.89 15.67 16.28
N GLY A 327 -2.51 14.65 15.69
CA GLY A 327 -1.86 13.40 15.30
C GLY A 327 -1.82 13.33 13.78
N GLN A 328 -0.65 13.10 13.19
CA GLN A 328 -0.44 13.08 11.74
C GLN A 328 0.29 11.80 11.33
N GLN A 329 -0.11 11.16 10.23
CA GLN A 329 0.62 10.01 9.68
C GLN A 329 2.04 10.40 9.26
N ALA A 330 2.96 9.44 9.22
CA ALA A 330 4.38 9.68 8.92
C ALA A 330 4.65 10.19 7.49
N ASP A 331 3.78 9.88 6.54
CA ASP A 331 3.79 10.38 5.16
C ASP A 331 3.39 11.87 5.03
N LEU A 332 2.84 12.43 6.11
CA LEU A 332 2.28 13.77 6.27
C LEU A 332 0.94 14.02 5.54
N ALA A 333 0.33 13.05 4.85
CA ALA A 333 -0.86 13.28 4.03
C ALA A 333 -2.12 13.54 4.86
N ARG A 334 -2.39 12.73 5.90
CA ARG A 334 -3.60 12.86 6.73
C ARG A 334 -3.27 13.13 8.20
N TYR A 335 -4.22 13.75 8.88
CA TYR A 335 -4.14 14.08 10.29
C TYR A 335 -5.52 14.22 10.92
N SER A 336 -5.57 14.11 12.25
CA SER A 336 -6.73 14.53 13.05
C SER A 336 -6.28 15.42 14.22
N VAL A 337 -7.26 15.98 14.92
CA VAL A 337 -7.04 16.84 16.10
C VAL A 337 -7.97 16.42 17.23
N THR A 338 -7.42 16.25 18.42
CA THR A 338 -8.15 16.02 19.68
C THR A 338 -8.04 17.24 20.61
N GLN A 339 -8.96 17.32 21.57
CA GLN A 339 -8.94 18.30 22.66
C GLN A 339 -8.38 17.65 23.92
N VAL A 340 -7.35 18.26 24.50
CA VAL A 340 -6.80 17.91 25.82
C VAL A 340 -7.05 19.08 26.77
N THR A 341 -7.94 18.85 27.73
CA THR A 341 -8.31 19.82 28.76
C THR A 341 -7.42 19.60 29.98
N VAL A 342 -6.61 20.60 30.37
CA VAL A 342 -5.73 20.50 31.54
C VAL A 342 -6.08 21.58 32.55
N GLU A 343 -6.52 21.17 33.74
CA GLU A 343 -6.91 22.09 34.81
C GLU A 343 -5.75 22.32 35.77
N ALA A 344 -5.19 23.54 35.79
CA ALA A 344 -4.28 23.95 36.85
C ALA A 344 -5.11 24.29 38.09
N VAL A 345 -5.01 23.48 39.13
CA VAL A 345 -5.78 23.64 40.38
C VAL A 345 -4.86 23.87 41.58
N ALA A 346 -5.41 24.50 42.63
CA ALA A 346 -4.66 24.87 43.81
C ALA A 346 -4.18 23.61 44.55
N ALA A 347 -2.86 23.39 44.61
CA ALA A 347 -2.27 22.17 45.16
C ALA A 347 -2.82 21.81 46.56
N ALA A 348 -3.01 22.81 47.43
CA ALA A 348 -3.57 22.65 48.78
C ALA A 348 -5.02 22.10 48.84
N GLY A 349 -5.71 21.96 47.71
CA GLY A 349 -7.03 21.36 47.61
C GLY A 349 -7.05 19.82 47.60
N SER A 350 -5.92 19.16 47.29
CA SER A 350 -5.84 17.70 47.18
C SER A 350 -5.10 17.06 48.37
N PRO A 351 -5.83 16.45 49.33
CA PRO A 351 -5.23 15.64 50.38
C PRO A 351 -4.96 14.21 49.88
N PRO A 352 -3.86 13.57 50.34
CA PRO A 352 -3.63 12.16 50.08
C PRO A 352 -4.72 11.29 50.74
N ARG A 353 -4.91 10.06 50.27
CA ARG A 353 -5.93 9.13 50.78
C ARG A 353 -5.35 7.77 51.07
N PHE A 354 -5.65 7.20 52.23
CA PHE A 354 -5.33 5.81 52.52
C PHE A 354 -6.36 4.86 51.86
N PRO A 355 -5.94 3.74 51.26
CA PRO A 355 -6.85 2.71 50.74
C PRO A 355 -7.52 1.89 51.85
N GLN A 356 -7.01 1.94 53.09
CA GLN A 356 -7.57 1.27 54.26
C GLN A 356 -7.71 2.26 55.43
N SER A 357 -8.80 2.15 56.17
CA SER A 357 -9.07 2.91 57.41
C SER A 357 -8.46 2.26 58.67
N LEU A 358 -8.06 1.00 58.57
CA LEU A 358 -7.38 0.25 59.63
C LEU A 358 -6.37 -0.73 59.02
N TYR A 359 -5.10 -0.59 59.39
CA TYR A 359 -4.05 -1.58 59.13
C TYR A 359 -3.81 -2.44 60.39
N ARG A 360 -3.36 -3.68 60.22
CA ARG A 360 -3.16 -4.63 61.33
C ARG A 360 -1.75 -5.20 61.32
N GLY A 361 -1.03 -5.09 62.44
CA GLY A 361 0.32 -5.62 62.58
C GLY A 361 0.56 -6.39 63.88
N THR A 362 1.69 -7.08 63.92
CA THR A 362 2.15 -7.88 65.07
C THR A 362 3.62 -7.59 65.39
N VAL A 363 3.97 -7.67 66.68
CA VAL A 363 5.36 -7.55 67.15
C VAL A 363 5.52 -8.28 68.49
N ALA A 364 6.70 -8.85 68.73
CA ALA A 364 6.97 -9.60 69.97
C ALA A 364 7.05 -8.68 71.20
N LEU A 365 6.57 -9.16 72.35
CA LEU A 365 6.86 -8.56 73.65
C LEU A 365 8.37 -8.58 73.91
N GLY A 366 8.90 -7.53 74.53
CA GLY A 366 10.34 -7.36 74.74
C GLY A 366 11.12 -6.92 73.50
N ALA A 367 10.46 -6.74 72.33
CA ALA A 367 11.10 -6.16 71.15
C ALA A 367 11.68 -4.78 71.48
N GLY A 368 13.00 -4.63 71.31
CA GLY A 368 13.74 -3.40 71.52
C GLY A 368 13.53 -2.36 70.41
N ALA A 369 14.04 -1.15 70.62
CA ALA A 369 13.95 -0.07 69.64
C ALA A 369 14.53 -0.47 68.26
N GLY A 370 13.86 -0.10 67.18
CA GLY A 370 14.25 -0.41 65.80
C GLY A 370 13.69 -1.73 65.26
N VAL A 371 13.00 -2.55 66.06
CA VAL A 371 12.30 -3.74 65.55
C VAL A 371 11.11 -3.32 64.70
N VAL A 372 11.06 -3.86 63.48
CA VAL A 372 9.99 -3.64 62.49
C VAL A 372 8.73 -4.42 62.87
N VAL A 373 7.58 -3.74 62.85
CA VAL A 373 6.26 -4.38 63.02
C VAL A 373 5.94 -5.21 61.77
N LYS A 374 5.49 -6.44 61.97
CA LYS A 374 5.09 -7.35 60.88
C LYS A 374 3.63 -7.15 60.49
N ASP A 375 3.29 -7.48 59.25
CA ASP A 375 1.89 -7.52 58.82
C ASP A 375 1.14 -8.68 59.49
N ALA A 376 -0.08 -8.44 59.99
CA ALA A 376 -0.83 -9.45 60.74
C ALA A 376 -1.40 -10.59 59.87
N ALA A 377 -1.61 -10.36 58.57
CA ALA A 377 -2.02 -11.39 57.61
C ALA A 377 -0.82 -12.09 56.96
N ALA A 378 0.33 -11.42 56.86
CA ALA A 378 1.58 -11.97 56.34
C ALA A 378 2.78 -11.70 57.27
N PRO A 379 2.96 -12.43 58.39
CA PRO A 379 3.99 -12.15 59.40
C PRO A 379 5.46 -12.22 58.93
N SER A 380 5.73 -12.71 57.72
CA SER A 380 7.04 -12.59 57.08
C SER A 380 7.34 -11.17 56.60
N GLN A 381 6.33 -10.42 56.17
CA GLN A 381 6.43 -9.08 55.59
C GLN A 381 6.38 -7.96 56.64
N PRO A 382 7.04 -6.81 56.39
CA PRO A 382 6.88 -5.62 57.23
C PRO A 382 5.50 -5.00 57.02
N LEU A 383 4.89 -4.46 58.08
CA LEU A 383 3.66 -3.66 57.98
C LEU A 383 3.96 -2.38 57.18
N ARG A 384 3.31 -2.24 56.02
CA ARG A 384 3.41 -1.05 55.16
C ARG A 384 2.12 -0.25 55.18
N VAL A 385 2.26 1.06 55.42
CA VAL A 385 1.16 2.02 55.51
C VAL A 385 1.40 3.10 54.46
N GLN A 386 0.62 3.07 53.37
CA GLN A 386 0.79 3.95 52.21
C GLN A 386 -0.51 4.71 51.91
N ALA A 387 -0.43 6.03 51.79
CA ALA A 387 -1.47 6.88 51.22
C ALA A 387 -1.15 7.22 49.77
N ARG A 388 -2.18 7.62 49.00
CA ARG A 388 -2.04 8.05 47.61
C ARG A 388 -2.84 9.32 47.36
N ASP A 389 -2.21 10.29 46.73
CA ASP A 389 -2.87 11.42 46.09
C ASP A 389 -3.57 10.93 44.81
N PRO A 390 -4.91 11.01 44.73
CA PRO A 390 -5.68 10.47 43.59
C PRO A 390 -5.73 11.45 42.40
N GLU A 391 -5.29 12.69 42.57
CA GLU A 391 -5.28 13.74 41.55
C GLU A 391 -3.87 13.96 41.01
N PHE A 392 -2.86 13.87 41.89
CA PHE A 392 -1.44 14.08 41.57
C PHE A 392 -0.58 12.88 41.96
N SER A 393 -0.77 11.74 41.28
CA SER A 393 -0.09 10.48 41.63
C SER A 393 1.44 10.54 41.57
N ASP A 394 2.04 11.46 40.81
CA ASP A 394 3.49 11.69 40.82
C ASP A 394 4.01 12.26 42.15
N LEU A 395 3.16 13.04 42.84
CA LEU A 395 3.44 13.61 44.15
C LEU A 395 3.29 12.58 45.29
N ASN A 396 2.94 11.32 45.00
CA ASN A 396 2.99 10.24 45.99
C ASN A 396 4.39 10.08 46.59
N SER A 397 5.44 10.35 45.80
CA SER A 397 6.85 10.39 46.23
C SER A 397 7.14 11.48 47.28
N ALA A 398 6.31 12.52 47.36
CA ALA A 398 6.41 13.62 48.30
C ALA A 398 5.57 13.40 49.58
N ILE A 399 4.87 12.27 49.72
CA ILE A 399 4.10 11.92 50.93
C ILE A 399 5.06 11.43 52.01
N THR A 400 5.03 12.12 53.15
CA THR A 400 5.75 11.76 54.38
C THR A 400 4.77 11.21 55.41
N TYR A 401 5.19 10.24 56.22
CA TYR A 401 4.34 9.58 57.22
C TYR A 401 4.89 9.81 58.63
N ARG A 402 4.01 10.04 59.60
CA ARG A 402 4.35 10.10 61.04
C ARG A 402 3.25 9.50 61.90
N ILE A 403 3.63 8.89 63.02
CA ILE A 403 2.67 8.54 64.08
C ILE A 403 2.49 9.76 64.98
N THR A 404 1.24 10.12 65.27
CA THR A 404 0.87 11.38 65.96
C THR A 404 0.51 11.20 67.43
N ASN A 405 -0.12 10.07 67.78
CA ASN A 405 -0.71 9.83 69.10
C ASN A 405 0.12 8.92 70.02
N HIS A 406 1.26 8.39 69.55
CA HIS A 406 1.99 7.32 70.25
C HIS A 406 3.52 7.47 70.17
N SER A 407 4.23 7.09 71.25
CA SER A 407 5.69 7.22 71.35
C SER A 407 6.47 5.92 71.15
N HIS A 408 5.93 4.75 71.58
CA HIS A 408 6.60 3.46 71.42
C HIS A 408 6.76 2.99 69.95
N PHE A 409 6.14 3.69 68.99
CA PHE A 409 6.19 3.37 67.57
C PHE A 409 6.51 4.63 66.75
N ARG A 410 7.15 4.44 65.60
CA ARG A 410 7.49 5.49 64.62
C ARG A 410 7.35 4.97 63.19
N MET A 411 7.21 5.89 62.24
CA MET A 411 7.35 5.58 60.81
C MET A 411 8.82 5.66 60.38
N GLU A 412 9.19 4.86 59.39
CA GLU A 412 10.41 4.98 58.61
C GLU A 412 10.06 4.73 57.13
N GLY A 413 9.90 5.82 56.38
CA GLY A 413 9.19 5.76 55.10
C GLY A 413 7.76 5.25 55.30
N GLU A 414 7.39 4.18 54.59
CA GLU A 414 6.08 3.52 54.67
C GLU A 414 5.98 2.48 55.81
N VAL A 415 7.07 2.15 56.50
CA VAL A 415 7.16 1.02 57.42
C VAL A 415 7.04 1.46 58.88
N VAL A 416 6.36 0.65 59.70
CA VAL A 416 6.19 0.90 61.14
C VAL A 416 7.31 0.20 61.94
N LEU A 417 8.01 0.95 62.77
CA LEU A 417 9.06 0.46 63.67
C LEU A 417 8.73 0.79 65.12
N THR A 418 9.30 0.03 66.04
CA THR A 418 9.34 0.36 67.47
C THR A 418 10.39 1.45 67.77
N THR A 419 10.09 2.31 68.73
CA THR A 419 10.96 3.40 69.21
C THR A 419 11.61 3.07 70.55
N THR A 420 10.98 2.20 71.35
CA THR A 420 11.37 1.83 72.71
C THR A 420 11.02 0.37 72.98
N THR A 421 11.70 -0.28 73.92
CA THR A 421 11.39 -1.67 74.30
C THR A 421 9.95 -1.83 74.77
N LEU A 422 9.22 -2.77 74.16
CA LEU A 422 7.82 -3.04 74.51
C LEU A 422 7.70 -3.91 75.76
N THR A 423 7.27 -3.32 76.88
CA THR A 423 7.15 -4.00 78.19
C THR A 423 5.73 -4.43 78.55
N GLN A 424 4.74 -4.16 77.70
CA GLN A 424 3.33 -4.51 77.93
C GLN A 424 2.75 -5.21 76.70
N ALA A 425 2.09 -6.35 76.92
CA ALA A 425 1.33 -7.06 75.89
C ALA A 425 -0.08 -6.49 75.72
N GLY A 426 -0.65 -6.61 74.53
CA GLY A 426 -1.99 -6.14 74.19
C GLY A 426 -2.08 -5.43 72.83
N ALA A 427 -3.25 -4.86 72.54
CA ALA A 427 -3.53 -4.12 71.31
C ALA A 427 -3.22 -2.63 71.50
N PHE A 428 -2.31 -2.10 70.67
CA PHE A 428 -1.97 -0.67 70.62
C PHE A 428 -2.57 -0.04 69.37
N TYR A 429 -3.29 1.07 69.53
CA TYR A 429 -3.91 1.82 68.42
C TYR A 429 -3.14 3.11 68.16
N ALA A 430 -2.35 3.14 67.09
CA ALA A 430 -1.61 4.32 66.66
C ALA A 430 -2.30 5.00 65.46
N GLU A 431 -2.30 6.33 65.45
CA GLU A 431 -2.76 7.15 64.33
C GLU A 431 -1.55 7.53 63.46
N VAL A 432 -1.63 7.24 62.17
CA VAL A 432 -0.63 7.59 61.17
C VAL A 432 -1.16 8.75 60.33
N GLU A 433 -0.48 9.90 60.39
CA GLU A 433 -0.69 11.03 59.50
C GLU A 433 0.21 10.88 58.26
N ALA A 434 -0.41 10.89 57.07
CA ALA A 434 0.26 11.14 55.81
C ALA A 434 0.17 12.62 55.46
N LYS A 435 1.31 13.26 55.21
CA LYS A 435 1.41 14.64 54.71
C LYS A 435 2.17 14.68 53.39
N ASN A 436 1.49 15.09 52.33
CA ASN A 436 2.12 15.44 51.07
C ASN A 436 2.90 16.76 51.26
N THR A 437 4.21 16.74 51.09
CA THR A 437 5.09 17.89 51.33
C THR A 437 5.02 18.96 50.24
N VAL A 438 4.50 18.61 49.04
CA VAL A 438 4.31 19.54 47.92
C VAL A 438 2.91 20.17 47.96
N THR A 439 1.85 19.38 48.13
CA THR A 439 0.48 19.95 48.24
C THR A 439 0.20 20.55 49.63
N SER A 440 0.99 20.19 50.65
CA SER A 440 0.68 20.39 52.08
C SER A 440 -0.59 19.68 52.57
N GLY A 441 -1.27 18.90 51.72
CA GLY A 441 -2.44 18.12 52.08
C GLY A 441 -2.12 17.01 53.07
N THR A 442 -3.03 16.80 54.03
CA THR A 442 -2.91 15.80 55.10
C THR A 442 -4.11 14.85 55.13
N ALA A 443 -3.87 13.60 55.54
CA ALA A 443 -4.91 12.66 55.94
C ALA A 443 -4.37 11.73 57.04
N THR A 444 -5.28 11.11 57.80
CA THR A 444 -4.91 10.15 58.85
C THR A 444 -5.58 8.78 58.65
N THR A 445 -4.98 7.74 59.21
CA THR A 445 -5.54 6.38 59.31
C THR A 445 -5.08 5.73 60.62
N VAL A 446 -5.70 4.63 61.02
CA VAL A 446 -5.38 3.92 62.26
C VAL A 446 -4.61 2.64 61.95
N ILE A 447 -3.67 2.29 62.83
CA ILE A 447 -2.99 0.99 62.84
C ILE A 447 -3.21 0.30 64.19
N GLU A 448 -3.62 -0.97 64.17
CA GLU A 448 -3.73 -1.83 65.34
C GLU A 448 -2.51 -2.76 65.39
N ILE A 449 -1.69 -2.60 66.41
CA ILE A 449 -0.48 -3.39 66.63
C ILE A 449 -0.72 -4.31 67.81
N GLN A 450 -0.74 -5.62 67.55
CA GLN A 450 -0.86 -6.65 68.59
C GLN A 450 0.53 -7.02 69.11
N VAL A 451 0.77 -6.77 70.40
CA VAL A 451 2.02 -7.11 71.10
C VAL A 451 1.78 -8.38 71.94
N SER A 452 2.50 -9.46 71.64
CA SER A 452 2.33 -10.75 72.31
C SER A 452 3.67 -11.46 72.53
N GLU A 453 3.70 -12.43 73.45
CA GLU A 453 4.91 -13.20 73.81
C GLU A 453 5.33 -14.24 72.75
N GLN A 454 4.75 -14.20 71.55
CA GLN A 454 4.77 -15.32 70.62
C GLN A 454 5.61 -15.07 69.35
N GLU A 455 6.66 -15.87 69.19
CA GLU A 455 7.45 -15.96 67.97
C GLU A 455 6.70 -16.77 66.89
N PRO A 456 6.66 -16.33 65.61
CA PRO A 456 6.05 -17.12 64.54
C PRO A 456 6.93 -18.35 64.19
N PRO A 457 6.32 -19.48 63.79
CA PRO A 457 7.06 -20.73 63.56
C PRO A 457 8.02 -20.62 62.37
N SER A 458 9.32 -20.81 62.64
CA SER A 458 10.37 -20.87 61.61
C SER A 458 10.43 -22.27 60.97
N THR A 459 9.76 -22.44 59.83
CA THR A 459 9.73 -23.71 59.09
C THR A 459 10.85 -23.79 58.05
N ALA A 460 12.09 -23.96 58.49
CA ALA A 460 13.24 -24.23 57.62
C ALA A 460 14.29 -25.13 58.31
N GLN A 461 14.15 -26.44 58.15
CA GLN A 461 15.24 -27.39 58.42
C GLN A 461 15.70 -28.04 57.11
N THR A 462 16.97 -27.81 56.76
CA THR A 462 17.67 -28.51 55.68
C THR A 462 18.29 -29.80 56.24
N PRO A 463 17.96 -30.99 55.73
CA PRO A 463 18.67 -32.21 56.07
C PRO A 463 19.81 -32.48 55.07
N GLU A 464 21.02 -32.71 55.58
CA GLU A 464 22.15 -33.26 54.81
C GLU A 464 22.17 -34.82 54.85
N PRO A 465 22.94 -35.50 53.99
CA PRO A 465 22.47 -36.74 53.37
C PRO A 465 22.82 -38.05 54.12
N GLY A 466 21.98 -39.07 53.90
CA GLY A 466 22.25 -40.47 54.24
C GLY A 466 21.97 -41.39 53.04
N THR A 467 22.94 -42.23 52.67
CA THR A 467 22.91 -43.06 51.45
C THR A 467 22.45 -44.50 51.66
N SER A 468 21.45 -44.95 50.88
CA SER A 468 21.36 -46.33 50.35
C SER A 468 20.31 -46.47 49.23
N GLN A 469 20.59 -47.31 48.22
CA GLN A 469 19.67 -47.76 47.15
C GLN A 469 19.24 -49.23 47.44
N PRO A 470 18.51 -50.00 46.56
CA PRO A 470 17.92 -49.70 45.23
C PRO A 470 16.52 -50.31 44.86
N MET A 471 15.72 -49.56 44.07
CA MET A 471 14.76 -50.04 43.01
C MET A 471 13.63 -51.07 43.38
N PRO A 472 12.69 -51.47 42.47
CA PRO A 472 12.38 -51.09 41.07
C PRO A 472 10.94 -50.46 40.93
N PRO A 473 10.26 -50.31 39.75
CA PRO A 473 9.29 -49.21 39.54
C PRO A 473 7.81 -49.59 39.33
N GLY A 474 6.93 -48.56 39.26
CA GLY A 474 5.51 -48.66 38.88
C GLY A 474 5.04 -47.46 38.04
N VAL A 475 4.19 -47.71 37.04
CA VAL A 475 3.72 -46.75 36.02
C VAL A 475 2.34 -46.18 36.39
N GLY A 476 2.07 -44.89 36.10
CA GLY A 476 0.74 -44.29 36.31
C GLY A 476 0.58 -42.87 35.76
N THR A 477 -0.01 -42.75 34.56
CA THR A 477 -0.42 -41.54 33.83
C THR A 477 -1.12 -40.44 34.64
N SER A 478 -0.89 -39.18 34.27
CA SER A 478 -1.62 -37.99 34.75
C SER A 478 -2.35 -37.24 33.62
N THR A 479 -3.63 -36.93 33.81
CA THR A 479 -4.40 -35.93 33.03
C THR A 479 -5.09 -34.95 34.00
N SER A 480 -5.37 -33.73 33.55
CA SER A 480 -5.86 -32.63 34.38
C SER A 480 -7.38 -32.62 34.55
N HIS A 481 -7.88 -31.93 35.59
CA HIS A 481 -9.10 -31.14 35.51
C HIS A 481 -9.14 -30.05 36.61
N GLN A 482 -10.02 -29.08 36.41
CA GLN A 482 -10.20 -27.85 37.20
C GLN A 482 -11.40 -28.01 38.18
N PRO A 483 -11.39 -27.38 39.38
CA PRO A 483 -12.42 -27.59 40.39
C PRO A 483 -13.73 -26.80 40.14
N ALA A 484 -14.82 -27.24 40.79
CA ALA A 484 -16.18 -26.76 40.58
C ALA A 484 -16.84 -26.18 41.86
N THR A 485 -17.97 -25.50 41.70
CA THR A 485 -18.84 -24.95 42.77
C THR A 485 -19.98 -25.90 43.18
N PRO A 486 -20.38 -25.92 44.47
CA PRO A 486 -21.68 -26.44 44.92
C PRO A 486 -22.78 -25.34 44.84
N GLY A 487 -24.08 -25.62 44.91
CA GLY A 487 -24.80 -26.89 45.06
C GLY A 487 -26.04 -26.72 45.98
N GLY A 488 -27.21 -27.24 45.62
CA GLY A 488 -28.46 -27.02 46.39
C GLY A 488 -29.62 -28.00 46.08
N GLY A 489 -30.80 -27.76 46.67
CA GLY A 489 -32.06 -28.53 46.53
C GLY A 489 -33.12 -28.07 47.56
N THR A 490 -34.40 -28.49 47.60
CA THR A 490 -35.28 -29.39 46.80
C THR A 490 -36.67 -29.41 47.50
N ALA A 491 -37.86 -29.67 46.92
CA ALA A 491 -38.40 -29.69 45.54
C ALA A 491 -39.95 -30.00 45.57
N GLN A 492 -40.59 -30.12 44.39
CA GLN A 492 -41.86 -30.83 44.08
C GLN A 492 -43.25 -30.12 44.21
N THR A 493 -44.22 -30.68 43.46
CA THR A 493 -45.54 -30.20 42.95
C THR A 493 -46.66 -31.26 43.24
N PRO A 494 -47.98 -31.20 42.83
CA PRO A 494 -48.66 -30.45 41.72
C PRO A 494 -50.10 -29.89 41.96
N ASP A 495 -50.77 -29.43 40.87
CA ASP A 495 -52.14 -28.86 40.69
C ASP A 495 -53.31 -29.91 40.68
N PRO A 496 -54.62 -29.62 40.36
CA PRO A 496 -55.33 -28.38 39.95
C PRO A 496 -56.76 -28.11 40.55
N GLY A 497 -57.46 -27.03 40.12
CA GLY A 497 -58.91 -26.81 40.38
C GLY A 497 -59.53 -25.52 39.78
N THR A 498 -60.85 -25.49 39.48
CA THR A 498 -61.52 -24.44 38.66
C THR A 498 -62.95 -24.07 39.15
N SER A 499 -63.38 -22.79 39.12
CA SER A 499 -64.81 -22.37 38.98
C SER A 499 -65.03 -20.85 38.77
N LEU A 500 -66.20 -20.47 38.24
CA LEU A 500 -66.77 -19.10 38.04
C LEU A 500 -68.26 -19.11 38.47
N PRO A 501 -68.88 -17.97 38.89
CA PRO A 501 -69.74 -17.20 37.96
C PRO A 501 -69.92 -15.67 38.25
N MET A 502 -70.73 -15.00 37.41
CA MET A 502 -71.18 -13.57 37.38
C MET A 502 -72.71 -13.44 37.67
N PRO A 503 -73.38 -12.26 37.57
CA PRO A 503 -73.18 -10.88 38.06
C PRO A 503 -74.45 -10.42 38.89
N PRO A 504 -74.90 -9.12 39.07
CA PRO A 504 -75.39 -8.20 38.00
C PRO A 504 -75.39 -6.64 38.22
N SER A 505 -75.70 -5.89 37.13
CA SER A 505 -76.48 -4.62 37.03
C SER A 505 -76.06 -3.24 37.62
N ARG A 506 -75.57 -2.37 36.71
CA ARG A 506 -76.22 -1.13 36.17
C ARG A 506 -76.59 0.09 37.06
N ASN A 507 -76.03 1.28 36.75
CA ASN A 507 -76.77 2.53 36.36
C ASN A 507 -75.86 3.75 36.05
N THR A 508 -76.36 4.69 35.24
CA THR A 508 -75.77 6.02 34.87
C THR A 508 -76.90 7.07 34.75
N PRO A 509 -76.62 8.41 34.76
CA PRO A 509 -76.67 9.15 33.49
C PRO A 509 -75.81 10.46 33.34
N SER A 510 -75.30 10.65 32.12
CA SER A 510 -75.22 11.87 31.27
C SER A 510 -75.00 13.32 31.78
N SER A 511 -73.95 13.97 31.29
CA SER A 511 -73.93 15.25 30.52
C SER A 511 -72.47 15.71 30.25
N ALA A 512 -72.08 16.41 29.17
CA ALA A 512 -72.71 16.71 27.87
C ALA A 512 -71.61 16.86 26.77
N MET A 513 -72.03 16.96 25.49
CA MET A 513 -71.21 17.12 24.26
C MET A 513 -71.63 18.45 23.57
N PRO A 514 -70.88 19.10 22.63
CA PRO A 514 -70.41 18.44 21.39
C PRO A 514 -69.12 18.93 20.67
N GLY A 515 -68.42 17.98 20.03
CA GLY A 515 -68.22 17.98 18.56
C GLY A 515 -67.00 18.66 17.93
N GLY A 516 -66.35 17.95 16.97
CA GLY A 516 -65.65 18.57 15.83
C GLY A 516 -64.26 18.02 15.45
N GLY A 517 -64.21 17.16 14.43
CA GLY A 517 -63.03 16.98 13.55
C GLY A 517 -61.96 15.93 13.95
N PRO A 518 -61.43 15.14 12.98
CA PRO A 518 -60.28 14.25 13.18
C PRO A 518 -58.93 14.95 12.90
N SER A 519 -57.82 14.26 13.18
CA SER A 519 -56.46 14.68 12.83
C SER A 519 -56.22 14.75 11.31
N GLU A 520 -55.73 15.89 10.81
CA GLU A 520 -55.24 16.01 9.43
C GLU A 520 -53.87 15.33 9.26
N ASP A 521 -53.82 14.27 8.44
CA ASP A 521 -52.58 13.88 7.76
C ASP A 521 -52.22 14.99 6.75
N LYS A 522 -51.26 15.85 7.10
CA LYS A 522 -50.71 16.86 6.17
C LYS A 522 -49.81 16.22 5.12
N ARG A 523 -50.45 15.54 4.16
CA ARG A 523 -49.85 15.24 2.85
C ARG A 523 -49.66 16.57 2.13
N PHE A 524 -48.41 16.96 1.90
CA PHE A 524 -48.08 18.11 1.06
C PHE A 524 -48.74 17.96 -0.31
N SER A 525 -49.34 19.06 -0.81
CA SER A 525 -49.95 19.10 -2.12
C SER A 525 -48.88 18.93 -3.20
N VAL A 526 -49.28 18.42 -4.37
CA VAL A 526 -48.44 18.46 -5.58
C VAL A 526 -48.01 19.91 -5.88
N VAL A 527 -48.84 20.89 -5.53
CA VAL A 527 -48.53 22.33 -5.63
C VAL A 527 -47.41 22.76 -4.67
N ASP A 528 -47.39 22.25 -3.44
CA ASP A 528 -46.36 22.58 -2.44
C ASP A 528 -44.99 21.99 -2.84
N MET A 529 -45.00 20.75 -3.34
CA MET A 529 -43.81 20.07 -3.84
C MET A 529 -43.29 20.72 -5.14
N ALA A 530 -44.17 21.18 -6.02
CA ALA A 530 -43.81 21.97 -7.20
C ALA A 530 -43.22 23.34 -6.82
N ALA A 531 -43.76 24.02 -5.80
CA ALA A 531 -43.22 25.27 -5.28
C ALA A 531 -41.82 25.07 -4.68
N LEU A 532 -41.60 24.01 -3.89
CA LEU A 532 -40.29 23.61 -3.39
C LEU A 532 -39.29 23.34 -4.51
N GLY A 533 -39.69 22.57 -5.53
CA GLY A 533 -38.86 22.32 -6.72
C GLY A 533 -38.50 23.59 -7.49
N GLY A 534 -39.46 24.51 -7.65
CA GLY A 534 -39.24 25.81 -8.29
C GLY A 534 -38.27 26.71 -7.51
N VAL A 535 -38.39 26.76 -6.17
CA VAL A 535 -37.47 27.51 -5.30
C VAL A 535 -36.07 26.91 -5.32
N LEU A 536 -35.93 25.57 -5.25
CA LEU A 536 -34.64 24.89 -5.37
C LEU A 536 -33.99 25.12 -6.73
N GLY A 537 -34.77 25.07 -7.83
CA GLY A 537 -34.30 25.39 -9.18
C GLY A 537 -33.82 26.83 -9.31
N ALA A 538 -34.54 27.79 -8.73
CA ALA A 538 -34.15 29.20 -8.71
C ALA A 538 -32.87 29.44 -7.89
N LEU A 539 -32.73 28.79 -6.73
CA LEU A 539 -31.51 28.86 -5.90
C LEU A 539 -30.31 28.21 -6.62
N LEU A 540 -30.50 27.09 -7.31
CA LEU A 540 -29.46 26.46 -8.13
C LEU A 540 -29.03 27.36 -9.29
N LEU A 541 -29.97 28.02 -9.97
CA LEU A 541 -29.67 28.98 -11.04
C LEU A 541 -28.86 30.17 -10.51
N LEU A 542 -29.24 30.73 -9.36
CA LEU A 542 -28.50 31.81 -8.69
C LEU A 542 -27.11 31.38 -8.25
N ALA A 543 -26.95 30.14 -7.75
CA ALA A 543 -25.65 29.57 -7.41
C ALA A 543 -24.75 29.44 -8.65
N LEU A 544 -25.27 28.92 -9.77
CA LEU A 544 -24.56 28.80 -11.05
C LEU A 544 -24.18 30.18 -11.64
N LEU A 545 -25.05 31.18 -11.51
CA LEU A 545 -24.73 32.58 -11.87
C LEU A 545 -23.62 33.16 -10.98
N GLY A 546 -23.65 32.91 -9.67
CA GLY A 546 -22.55 33.27 -8.76
C GLY A 546 -21.24 32.59 -9.12
N LEU A 547 -21.28 31.30 -9.47
CA LEU A 547 -20.12 30.47 -9.81
C LEU A 547 -19.51 30.91 -11.15
N THR A 548 -20.33 31.19 -12.16
CA THR A 548 -19.87 31.75 -13.45
C THR A 548 -19.30 33.17 -13.32
N VAL A 549 -19.86 34.02 -12.45
CA VAL A 549 -19.27 35.33 -12.11
C VAL A 549 -17.94 35.17 -11.38
N LEU A 550 -17.81 34.22 -10.45
CA LEU A 550 -16.53 33.91 -9.77
C LEU A 550 -15.47 33.41 -10.76
N VAL A 551 -15.84 32.49 -11.67
CA VAL A 551 -14.94 32.00 -12.72
C VAL A 551 -14.54 33.13 -13.66
N HIS A 552 -15.47 33.99 -14.10
CA HIS A 552 -15.14 35.12 -14.96
C HIS A 552 -14.26 36.16 -14.24
N LYS A 553 -14.47 36.41 -12.95
CA LYS A 553 -13.64 37.30 -12.13
C LYS A 553 -12.22 36.74 -11.90
N HIS A 554 -12.08 35.43 -11.73
CA HIS A 554 -10.80 34.79 -11.41
C HIS A 554 -9.97 34.42 -12.65
N TYR A 555 -10.62 34.04 -13.76
CA TYR A 555 -9.98 33.54 -14.99
C TYR A 555 -10.22 34.42 -16.23
N GLY A 556 -11.06 35.46 -16.17
CA GLY A 556 -11.37 36.32 -17.32
C GLY A 556 -10.17 37.07 -17.93
N SER A 557 -9.10 37.28 -17.15
CA SER A 557 -7.82 37.80 -17.64
C SER A 557 -7.01 36.77 -18.45
N ARG A 558 -7.14 35.47 -18.15
CA ARG A 558 -6.52 34.37 -18.92
C ARG A 558 -7.29 34.10 -20.22
N LEU A 559 -8.62 34.13 -20.17
CA LEU A 559 -9.50 33.77 -21.30
C LEU A 559 -9.44 34.75 -22.49
N LYS A 560 -8.93 35.99 -22.30
CA LYS A 560 -8.76 36.95 -23.40
C LYS A 560 -7.57 36.65 -24.34
N CYS A 561 -6.70 35.70 -24.03
CA CYS A 561 -5.51 35.41 -24.84
C CYS A 561 -5.80 34.60 -26.12
N CYS A 562 -6.92 33.88 -26.18
CA CYS A 562 -7.15 32.82 -27.19
C CYS A 562 -8.14 33.20 -28.31
N SER A 563 -8.42 34.50 -28.50
CA SER A 563 -9.28 35.00 -29.58
C SER A 563 -8.50 35.94 -30.52
N GLY A 564 -7.46 35.39 -31.14
CA GLY A 564 -6.64 36.01 -32.17
C GLY A 564 -6.79 35.28 -33.51
N LYS A 565 -6.77 36.02 -34.62
CA LYS A 565 -6.93 35.44 -35.97
C LYS A 565 -5.66 34.73 -36.43
N ALA A 566 -5.82 33.73 -37.30
CA ALA A 566 -4.70 33.04 -37.96
C ALA A 566 -3.91 33.99 -38.89
N PRO A 567 -2.57 33.91 -38.93
CA PRO A 567 -1.73 34.64 -39.87
C PRO A 567 -1.28 33.79 -41.08
N GLU A 568 -1.15 34.44 -42.23
CA GLU A 568 -0.49 33.94 -43.45
C GLU A 568 1.00 34.42 -43.46
N PRO A 569 1.98 33.74 -44.09
CA PRO A 569 3.35 33.72 -43.56
C PRO A 569 4.40 34.62 -44.25
N GLN A 570 5.57 34.73 -43.59
CA GLN A 570 6.89 35.21 -44.08
C GLN A 570 7.06 36.75 -44.25
N PRO A 571 8.30 37.31 -44.27
CA PRO A 571 9.62 36.70 -44.05
C PRO A 571 10.50 37.38 -42.95
N SER A 572 11.66 36.76 -42.71
CA SER A 572 12.94 37.27 -42.14
C SER A 572 13.07 38.72 -41.60
N GLY A 573 13.63 38.85 -40.39
CA GLY A 573 14.32 40.06 -39.91
C GLY A 573 14.84 39.95 -38.47
N TYR A 574 16.12 40.27 -38.25
CA TYR A 574 16.67 40.56 -36.91
C TYR A 574 16.78 42.08 -36.76
N ASP A 575 16.29 42.65 -35.65
CA ASP A 575 16.97 43.72 -34.90
C ASP A 575 16.23 44.01 -33.58
N ASN A 576 16.97 44.15 -32.49
CA ASN A 576 16.44 44.43 -31.15
C ASN A 576 17.07 45.70 -30.57
N GLN A 577 16.41 46.86 -30.69
CA GLN A 577 16.79 48.07 -29.95
C GLN A 577 15.57 48.89 -29.48
N ALA A 578 15.71 49.43 -28.27
CA ALA A 578 14.79 50.34 -27.56
C ALA A 578 13.42 49.72 -27.15
N PHE A 579 12.75 50.15 -26.07
CA PHE A 579 12.97 51.34 -25.24
C PHE A 579 13.20 51.05 -23.73
N LEU A 580 13.64 52.11 -23.04
CA LEU A 580 14.01 52.18 -21.62
C LEU A 580 12.81 52.08 -20.66
N PRO A 581 13.07 51.96 -19.35
CA PRO A 581 12.69 53.07 -18.48
C PRO A 581 13.80 53.56 -17.52
N ASP A 582 14.07 54.86 -17.59
CA ASP A 582 14.49 55.71 -16.45
C ASP A 582 13.20 56.10 -15.66
N ASP A 583 13.18 56.62 -14.43
CA ASP A 583 14.19 57.25 -13.55
C ASP A 583 14.37 56.45 -12.24
N GLU A 584 15.57 56.24 -11.64
CA GLU A 584 16.56 57.17 -11.02
C GLU A 584 16.25 57.58 -9.56
N ALA A 585 17.05 57.07 -8.60
CA ALA A 585 17.28 57.54 -7.21
C ALA A 585 18.08 56.48 -6.38
N ASN A 586 19.22 55.96 -6.84
CA ASN A 586 20.55 56.60 -6.82
C ASN A 586 21.17 56.75 -5.41
N TRP A 587 22.20 55.92 -5.12
CA TRP A 587 23.39 56.27 -4.31
C TRP A 587 24.59 55.44 -4.79
N ALA A 588 25.79 56.04 -4.80
CA ALA A 588 26.96 55.56 -5.56
C ALA A 588 27.89 54.57 -4.80
N PRO A 589 28.70 53.76 -5.51
CA PRO A 589 29.50 52.65 -4.93
C PRO A 589 30.95 53.02 -4.56
N ALA A 590 31.59 52.12 -3.80
CA ALA A 590 33.03 52.08 -3.50
C ALA A 590 33.58 50.64 -3.67
N PRO A 591 34.90 50.42 -3.86
CA PRO A 591 35.37 49.44 -4.85
C PRO A 591 35.77 48.05 -4.33
N SER A 592 35.76 47.09 -5.25
CA SER A 592 36.28 45.73 -5.08
C SER A 592 37.81 45.66 -4.99
N PRO A 593 38.38 44.85 -4.09
CA PRO A 593 39.74 44.32 -4.19
C PRO A 593 39.79 42.94 -4.87
N THR A 594 40.99 42.52 -5.29
CA THR A 594 41.25 41.35 -6.14
C THR A 594 41.40 40.02 -5.39
N SER A 595 41.33 38.92 -6.14
CA SER A 595 41.68 37.57 -5.71
C SER A 595 43.18 37.40 -5.44
N ASP A 596 43.56 36.97 -4.24
CA ASP A 596 44.67 36.02 -3.99
C ASP A 596 44.81 35.69 -2.49
N ALA A 597 44.33 34.52 -2.03
CA ALA A 597 44.75 33.93 -0.75
C ALA A 597 44.37 32.43 -0.62
N LYS A 598 45.37 31.66 -0.17
CA LYS A 598 45.36 30.24 0.27
C LYS A 598 44.22 29.89 1.27
N PRO A 599 43.64 28.67 1.22
CA PRO A 599 42.62 28.22 2.18
C PRO A 599 43.21 27.93 3.58
N ALA A 600 42.39 28.12 4.62
CA ALA A 600 42.73 27.81 6.01
C ALA A 600 41.57 27.13 6.75
N GLU A 601 41.87 25.96 7.30
CA GLU A 601 41.38 25.28 8.52
C GLU A 601 39.93 25.50 9.04
N ALA A 602 39.24 24.39 9.33
CA ALA A 602 37.90 24.35 9.91
C ALA A 602 37.93 24.19 11.45
N PRO A 603 36.93 24.71 12.20
CA PRO A 603 36.88 24.58 13.66
C PRO A 603 36.52 23.15 14.13
N PRO A 604 36.92 22.76 15.36
CA PRO A 604 36.88 21.37 15.82
C PRO A 604 35.52 20.89 16.34
N THR A 605 35.31 19.57 16.28
CA THR A 605 34.17 18.87 16.88
C THR A 605 34.39 18.51 18.36
N PRO A 606 33.33 18.34 19.18
CA PRO A 606 33.46 17.91 20.57
C PRO A 606 33.91 16.44 20.70
N ALA A 607 34.68 16.14 21.75
CA ALA A 607 35.25 14.82 21.97
C ALA A 607 34.27 13.80 22.57
N SER A 608 34.38 12.54 22.14
CA SER A 608 33.74 11.38 22.77
C SER A 608 34.70 10.70 23.75
N SER A 609 34.22 10.32 24.93
CA SER A 609 35.03 9.66 25.97
C SER A 609 35.06 8.14 25.80
N ARG A 610 36.27 7.56 25.81
CA ARG A 610 36.48 6.10 25.70
C ARG A 610 37.31 5.59 26.89
N ALA A 611 36.91 4.46 27.44
CA ALA A 611 37.60 3.80 28.55
C ALA A 611 39.01 3.29 28.15
N PRO A 612 39.97 3.21 29.09
CA PRO A 612 41.37 2.87 28.80
C PRO A 612 41.60 1.36 28.58
N GLY A 613 42.60 1.05 27.74
CA GLY A 613 43.18 -0.29 27.59
C GLY A 613 44.64 -0.36 28.11
N PRO A 614 45.21 -1.57 28.32
CA PRO A 614 46.43 -1.76 29.11
C PRO A 614 47.75 -1.83 28.32
N ALA A 615 48.88 -1.62 29.02
CA ALA A 615 50.26 -1.78 28.54
C ALA A 615 51.19 -2.21 29.73
N PRO A 616 52.44 -2.70 29.50
CA PRO A 616 53.07 -3.77 30.33
C PRO A 616 54.47 -3.37 30.88
N PRO A 617 55.47 -4.25 31.14
CA PRO A 617 55.53 -5.68 31.56
C PRO A 617 56.39 -5.90 32.85
N GLY A 618 56.55 -7.15 33.35
CA GLY A 618 57.65 -7.45 34.30
C GLY A 618 57.75 -8.85 34.95
N SER A 619 58.88 -9.54 34.72
CA SER A 619 59.52 -10.62 35.52
C SER A 619 58.80 -11.97 35.81
N ALA A 620 59.59 -13.06 35.85
CA ALA A 620 59.23 -14.43 36.29
C ALA A 620 60.15 -14.86 37.48
N PRO A 621 59.93 -16.04 38.12
CA PRO A 621 60.59 -17.26 37.62
C PRO A 621 59.88 -18.63 37.88
N GLU A 622 60.33 -19.63 37.10
CA GLU A 622 60.39 -21.09 37.37
C GLU A 622 59.11 -21.94 37.60
N ALA A 623 59.32 -23.27 37.64
CA ALA A 623 58.40 -24.36 37.23
C ALA A 623 58.53 -25.57 38.20
N PRO A 624 58.06 -26.82 37.93
CA PRO A 624 57.34 -27.42 36.78
C PRO A 624 55.89 -27.85 37.20
N ALA A 625 55.13 -28.79 36.60
CA ALA A 625 55.31 -29.83 35.56
C ALA A 625 53.91 -30.26 35.02
N ALA A 626 53.69 -31.15 34.04
CA ALA A 626 54.53 -31.91 33.09
C ALA A 626 53.64 -32.55 31.98
N ALA A 627 54.24 -32.90 30.82
CA ALA A 627 53.93 -34.07 29.95
C ALA A 627 52.50 -34.21 29.32
N VAL A 628 52.25 -34.67 28.08
CA VAL A 628 53.06 -35.27 26.97
C VAL A 628 52.56 -34.69 25.61
N ALA A 629 53.35 -34.90 24.54
CA ALA A 629 53.16 -34.66 23.09
C ALA A 629 51.73 -34.73 22.46
N GLY A 630 51.50 -34.21 21.24
CA GLY A 630 52.44 -33.68 20.23
C GLY A 630 51.79 -33.04 18.99
N GLU A 631 52.57 -32.85 17.92
CA GLU A 631 52.18 -32.20 16.64
C GLU A 631 50.91 -32.80 15.96
N ALA A 632 50.04 -32.07 15.25
CA ALA A 632 50.24 -31.12 14.13
C ALA A 632 50.73 -31.82 12.83
N ARG A 633 50.39 -31.40 11.59
CA ARG A 633 49.66 -30.23 11.07
C ARG A 633 49.16 -30.51 9.63
N SER A 634 48.19 -29.74 9.14
CA SER A 634 47.95 -29.34 7.71
C SER A 634 47.93 -30.39 6.57
N GLY A 635 46.90 -30.32 5.71
CA GLY A 635 46.85 -30.92 4.38
C GLY A 635 45.65 -30.41 3.57
N GLU A 636 45.87 -30.00 2.32
CA GLU A 636 44.90 -29.27 1.47
C GLU A 636 45.05 -29.72 -0.01
N VAL A 637 44.11 -29.34 -0.89
CA VAL A 637 44.20 -29.37 -2.38
C VAL A 637 43.91 -30.71 -3.12
N HIS A 638 42.62 -30.87 -3.49
CA HIS A 638 42.10 -31.20 -4.85
C HIS A 638 42.19 -32.64 -5.48
N PRO A 639 41.51 -32.92 -6.64
CA PRO A 639 40.86 -34.22 -6.94
C PRO A 639 41.43 -35.01 -8.15
N ASP A 640 40.82 -36.16 -8.52
CA ASP A 640 40.47 -36.47 -9.94
C ASP A 640 39.44 -37.61 -10.21
N GLU A 641 39.15 -37.85 -11.51
CA GLU A 641 38.17 -38.72 -12.24
C GLU A 641 37.79 -40.17 -11.80
N GLY A 642 36.75 -40.77 -12.44
CA GLY A 642 36.33 -42.17 -12.20
C GLY A 642 35.31 -42.89 -13.15
N ALA A 643 35.52 -42.91 -14.48
CA ALA A 643 35.10 -43.97 -15.45
C ALA A 643 33.61 -44.34 -15.77
N ALA A 644 33.42 -44.75 -17.04
CA ALA A 644 32.15 -45.03 -17.73
C ALA A 644 31.67 -46.51 -17.75
N ALA A 645 30.39 -46.73 -18.10
CA ALA A 645 29.89 -47.88 -18.90
C ALA A 645 28.40 -47.68 -19.32
N GLY A 646 27.89 -48.41 -20.32
CA GLY A 646 26.49 -48.30 -20.78
C GLY A 646 25.89 -49.59 -21.36
N GLY A 647 24.55 -49.62 -21.52
CA GLY A 647 23.81 -50.74 -22.11
C GLY A 647 22.31 -50.46 -22.30
N ARG A 648 21.71 -50.90 -23.41
CA ARG A 648 20.31 -50.61 -23.80
C ARG A 648 19.71 -51.76 -24.62
N VAL A 649 18.50 -52.23 -24.29
CA VAL A 649 17.74 -53.23 -25.08
C VAL A 649 16.24 -52.87 -25.07
N GLN A 650 15.52 -53.19 -26.16
CA GLN A 650 14.08 -52.95 -26.34
C GLN A 650 13.30 -54.26 -26.62
N GLY A 651 11.97 -54.24 -26.39
CA GLY A 651 10.99 -55.14 -27.01
C GLY A 651 10.16 -56.00 -26.04
N ARG A 652 8.95 -56.46 -26.39
CA ARG A 652 8.09 -56.17 -27.56
C ARG A 652 6.61 -56.54 -27.28
N VAL A 653 5.68 -55.99 -28.07
CA VAL A 653 4.21 -56.13 -27.98
C VAL A 653 3.66 -57.54 -28.25
N VAL A 654 2.59 -57.94 -27.55
CA VAL A 654 1.56 -58.93 -27.97
C VAL A 654 0.14 -58.45 -27.56
N ARG A 655 -0.91 -58.81 -28.33
CA ARG A 655 -2.34 -58.42 -28.12
C ARG A 655 -3.22 -59.57 -27.56
N ARG A 656 -4.26 -59.21 -26.79
CA ARG A 656 -5.67 -59.74 -26.75
C ARG A 656 -6.40 -59.14 -25.53
N GLY A 657 -7.73 -58.99 -25.45
CA GLY A 657 -8.82 -59.20 -26.41
C GLY A 657 -10.17 -59.50 -25.71
N HIS A 658 -11.31 -59.11 -26.30
CA HIS A 658 -12.70 -59.15 -25.76
C HIS A 658 -13.02 -58.05 -24.72
N ARG A 659 -14.12 -57.27 -24.74
CA ARG A 659 -15.52 -57.34 -25.28
C ARG A 659 -16.57 -57.81 -24.26
N ALA A 660 -17.39 -56.85 -23.82
CA ALA A 660 -18.76 -57.01 -23.32
C ALA A 660 -19.56 -55.77 -23.78
N GLU A 661 -20.89 -55.87 -23.87
CA GLU A 661 -21.76 -54.86 -24.50
C GLU A 661 -22.74 -54.21 -23.50
N ALA A 662 -23.51 -53.25 -24.00
CA ALA A 662 -24.39 -52.37 -23.23
C ALA A 662 -25.56 -53.09 -22.52
N ASP A 663 -26.24 -52.34 -21.65
CA ASP A 663 -27.71 -52.44 -21.59
C ASP A 663 -28.34 -51.03 -21.42
N VAL A 664 -29.63 -50.90 -21.73
CA VAL A 664 -30.35 -49.63 -21.86
C VAL A 664 -31.63 -49.64 -21.02
N VAL A 665 -31.87 -48.58 -20.25
CA VAL A 665 -33.20 -48.27 -19.70
C VAL A 665 -33.55 -46.81 -19.95
N VAL A 666 -34.68 -46.59 -20.63
CA VAL A 666 -35.34 -45.31 -20.89
C VAL A 666 -36.83 -45.49 -20.55
N LEU A 667 -37.58 -44.38 -20.50
CA LEU A 667 -39.03 -44.24 -20.22
C LEU A 667 -39.33 -43.96 -18.73
N ASN A 668 -40.16 -42.98 -18.36
CA ASN A 668 -41.25 -42.33 -19.11
C ASN A 668 -41.41 -40.83 -18.79
N THR A 669 -41.91 -40.06 -19.77
CA THR A 669 -42.70 -38.83 -19.53
C THR A 669 -44.17 -39.18 -19.27
N PRO A 670 -44.99 -38.19 -18.90
CA PRO A 670 -46.16 -37.95 -19.75
C PRO A 670 -46.31 -36.49 -20.19
N THR A 671 -47.01 -36.30 -21.32
CA THR A 671 -47.31 -35.02 -21.99
C THR A 671 -48.74 -34.53 -21.67
N LEU A 672 -49.15 -33.44 -22.34
CA LEU A 672 -50.50 -32.93 -22.70
C LEU A 672 -50.64 -31.43 -22.35
N ASP A 673 -51.19 -30.54 -23.18
CA ASP A 673 -51.28 -30.46 -24.66
C ASP A 673 -51.79 -29.05 -25.07
N VAL A 674 -51.59 -28.64 -26.34
CA VAL A 674 -52.51 -27.87 -27.26
C VAL A 674 -53.50 -26.86 -26.62
N ASP A 675 -53.65 -25.56 -26.98
CA ASP A 675 -53.20 -24.65 -28.08
C ASP A 675 -53.17 -23.18 -27.52
N GLY A 676 -53.16 -22.03 -28.24
CA GLY A 676 -53.20 -21.71 -29.66
C GLY A 676 -53.41 -20.19 -29.97
N ALA A 677 -53.24 -19.82 -31.26
CA ALA A 677 -53.68 -18.61 -32.00
C ALA A 677 -53.89 -17.21 -31.33
N SER A 678 -53.09 -16.24 -31.79
CA SER A 678 -53.45 -14.89 -32.31
C SER A 678 -54.09 -13.75 -31.46
N ASP A 679 -53.46 -12.58 -31.62
CA ASP A 679 -54.04 -11.23 -31.86
C ASP A 679 -54.13 -10.19 -30.72
N SER A 680 -54.22 -8.93 -31.17
CA SER A 680 -54.27 -7.60 -30.56
C SER A 680 -54.77 -7.40 -29.11
N GLY A 681 -54.18 -6.42 -28.41
CA GLY A 681 -54.75 -5.88 -27.16
C GLY A 681 -53.91 -4.78 -26.49
N SER A 682 -54.36 -3.53 -26.61
CA SER A 682 -53.88 -2.39 -25.79
C SER A 682 -54.72 -2.22 -24.52
N GLY A 683 -54.14 -1.91 -23.35
CA GLY A 683 -54.95 -1.42 -22.22
C GLY A 683 -54.35 -1.46 -20.80
N ASP A 684 -53.64 -0.40 -20.42
CA ASP A 684 -53.73 0.37 -19.14
C ASP A 684 -53.58 -0.25 -17.72
N GLU A 685 -53.46 0.66 -16.73
CA GLU A 685 -53.28 0.55 -15.25
C GLU A 685 -53.50 -0.79 -14.48
N GLY A 686 -52.63 -1.08 -13.48
CA GLY A 686 -52.72 -2.33 -12.66
C GLY A 686 -52.39 -2.30 -11.14
N ARG A 687 -51.33 -1.61 -10.67
CA ARG A 687 -50.91 -1.40 -9.24
C ARG A 687 -50.41 -2.60 -8.39
N GLY A 688 -49.39 -2.35 -7.54
CA GLY A 688 -48.94 -3.21 -6.42
C GLY A 688 -47.47 -3.66 -6.55
N ALA A 689 -46.44 -3.00 -5.98
CA ALA A 689 -46.13 -2.69 -4.56
C ALA A 689 -45.83 -3.96 -3.73
N TRP A 690 -44.76 -4.06 -2.91
CA TRP A 690 -44.13 -3.01 -2.08
C TRP A 690 -42.58 -3.03 -2.04
N GLN A 691 -41.99 -1.89 -1.68
CA GLN A 691 -40.61 -1.78 -1.16
C GLN A 691 -40.59 -1.99 0.38
N GLY A 692 -39.41 -2.25 0.96
CA GLY A 692 -39.27 -2.51 2.40
C GLY A 692 -37.89 -2.25 3.00
N SER A 693 -37.29 -1.07 2.77
CA SER A 693 -36.28 -0.51 3.70
C SER A 693 -37.00 0.01 4.96
N PRO A 694 -36.36 0.02 6.15
CA PRO A 694 -35.51 1.17 6.50
C PRO A 694 -34.36 0.90 7.50
N ARG A 695 -33.25 1.61 7.35
CA ARG A 695 -32.90 2.78 8.19
C ARG A 695 -31.69 3.53 7.65
#